data_AF-A0A497HCL9-F1
#
_entry.id   AF-A0A497HCL9-F1
#
_cell.length_a   1.000
_cell.length_b   1.000
_cell.length_c   1.000
_cell.angle_alpha   90.00
_cell.angle_beta   90.00
_cell.angle_gamma   90.00
#
_symmetry.space_group_name_H-M   'P 1'
#
loop_
_entity.id
_entity.type
_entity.pdbx_description
1 polymer ?
#
loop_
_entity_poly.entity_id
_entity_poly.type
_entity_poly.pdbx_seq_one_letter_code
_entity_poly.pdbx_strand_id
1 'polypeptide(L)'
;MEGANSITKKIDYIEFTLLSPSEIRKMSATKVITADTYDEDGFPISMGLMDPKMGVVEPGLRCKTCGQRVGKDKCPGHFGHIDLAMPVIHVGHVKTIRDCLRATCRECGRLLITDKRREEFLEELKRCDETGRSKHYVYRAVIDEARKVESCPHCGRAVGKIELDKPTTLRENGKKLTPSEVREWLEKIRDEDLPLLDINRNAARPEWMVLTVLPVPPVTVRPSVTLQSGERSEDDLTHKLVDVIRINQRLQENRDAGAPQLIVEDLWELLQYHVTTYLDNQTSGIPPARHRSGRPLKTIAQRLKGKEGRFRSNLSGKRVNFSARTVISPDPNLSINEIGVPIKVAEELTVPVRVTNYNFDWCKKMLIQKFLPENAQKEYVPGVNYVIKTAGNIRRRIKITEKNAETMLEKLEIGDIIERQLMDGDLVLFNRQPSLHRMSMMAHRVKVVPYKTFRFNLCVCPPYNADFDGDEMNLHLLQGEEAKAEAEILMKVQENILSPRFGGPIIGGIHDIISGCFLLTHKDRKVRLDKASYLLAAIDYKGDLPIHVDENGERYVYGRDIFSTLLPKDLTMKYKSKVYADRDTSEAYVVIKKGVLKQGTIDENSIGAFKGKLLDRILRDYGMDAGREFIDKVTRLGIAACTIFGFTTSIDDEDIPEEAKLKIQEGLEEAMEKIKQLIHAYENDELEALPGRSPEETLEMEIMKVTGKARDMAGEIAGEHLGLENSAVIMAKSGARGSMLNLSQMSGCVGQQAVRGERIHRGYKHRTLPHFKKGDLGAQAKGFVASSYKRGLTPTEYFFHSMGGREGLVDTAVRTSRSGYMQRRLINALEDIRVEEDGSVRDASGKIIQFIYGEDGVDPARSYNGDAVDIDSVIADVKGEI
;
A
#
# COMPACT_ATOMS: atom_id res chain seq x y z
N MET A 1 -21.76 8.77 -31.02
CA MET A 1 -20.99 7.53 -30.83
C MET A 1 -19.79 7.43 -31.78
N GLU A 2 -19.04 8.51 -32.05
CA GLU A 2 -17.74 8.43 -32.74
C GLU A 2 -16.78 9.41 -32.05
N GLY A 3 -15.69 8.89 -31.49
CA GLY A 3 -14.74 9.65 -30.69
C GLY A 3 -13.87 8.79 -29.75
N ALA A 4 -14.23 7.53 -29.54
CA ALA A 4 -13.42 6.54 -28.85
C ALA A 4 -12.67 5.67 -29.87
N ASN A 5 -11.70 6.24 -30.57
CA ASN A 5 -10.73 5.46 -31.34
C ASN A 5 -9.42 6.26 -31.47
N SER A 6 -8.55 6.16 -30.46
CA SER A 6 -7.11 6.44 -30.66
C SER A 6 -6.22 5.27 -30.23
N ILE A 7 -6.80 4.09 -29.99
CA ILE A 7 -6.04 2.84 -29.87
C ILE A 7 -6.56 1.94 -31.00
N THR A 8 -6.04 2.13 -32.21
CA THR A 8 -6.44 1.33 -33.38
C THR A 8 -6.01 -0.14 -33.26
N LYS A 9 -5.07 -0.46 -32.36
CA LYS A 9 -4.63 -1.82 -32.03
C LYS A 9 -4.23 -1.92 -30.56
N LYS A 10 -4.71 -2.96 -29.86
CA LYS A 10 -4.25 -3.34 -28.51
C LYS A 10 -3.11 -4.35 -28.62
N ILE A 11 -2.23 -4.40 -27.63
CA ILE A 11 -1.19 -5.43 -27.54
C ILE A 11 -1.86 -6.72 -27.05
N ASP A 12 -1.81 -7.76 -27.86
CA ASP A 12 -2.38 -9.08 -27.52
C ASP A 12 -1.41 -9.89 -26.66
N TYR A 13 -0.17 -10.06 -27.14
CA TYR A 13 0.92 -10.70 -26.40
C TYR A 13 2.28 -10.06 -26.73
N ILE A 14 3.29 -10.39 -25.92
CA ILE A 14 4.70 -9.99 -26.14
C ILE A 14 5.55 -11.26 -26.14
N GLU A 15 6.15 -11.58 -27.28
CA GLU A 15 7.11 -12.68 -27.42
C GLU A 15 8.53 -12.15 -27.18
N PHE A 16 9.20 -12.66 -26.14
CA PHE A 16 10.58 -12.28 -25.82
C PHE A 16 11.56 -13.11 -26.65
N THR A 17 12.51 -12.45 -27.31
CA THR A 17 13.54 -13.07 -28.14
C THR A 17 14.94 -12.56 -27.77
N LEU A 18 15.98 -13.32 -28.11
CA LEU A 18 17.35 -12.83 -28.13
C LEU A 18 17.58 -12.15 -29.48
N LEU A 19 18.14 -10.93 -29.46
CA LEU A 19 18.41 -10.19 -30.68
C LEU A 19 19.59 -10.82 -31.44
N SER A 20 19.34 -11.25 -32.68
CA SER A 20 20.41 -11.75 -33.53
C SER A 20 21.36 -10.62 -33.96
N PRO A 21 22.64 -10.93 -34.25
CA PRO A 21 23.58 -9.93 -34.79
C PRO A 21 23.06 -9.26 -36.07
N SER A 22 22.30 -9.99 -36.88
CA SER A 22 21.69 -9.47 -38.11
C SER A 22 20.57 -8.46 -37.84
N GLU A 23 19.74 -8.71 -36.83
CA GLU A 23 18.65 -7.82 -36.44
C GLU A 23 19.20 -6.56 -35.78
N ILE A 24 20.23 -6.69 -34.94
CA ILE A 24 20.90 -5.54 -34.31
C ILE A 24 21.44 -4.59 -35.38
N ARG A 25 22.08 -5.12 -36.44
CA ARG A 25 22.56 -4.29 -37.55
C ARG A 25 21.41 -3.66 -38.34
N LYS A 26 20.34 -4.41 -38.62
CA LYS A 26 19.15 -3.90 -39.34
C LYS A 26 18.39 -2.82 -38.58
N MET A 27 18.27 -2.94 -37.25
CA MET A 27 17.59 -1.95 -36.41
C MET A 27 18.44 -0.68 -36.19
N SER A 28 19.74 -0.77 -36.45
CA SER A 28 20.66 0.30 -36.14
C SER A 28 20.65 1.41 -37.19
N ALA A 29 20.49 2.65 -36.74
CA ALA A 29 20.54 3.83 -37.59
C ALA A 29 21.98 4.23 -37.99
N THR A 30 22.97 3.90 -37.15
CA THR A 30 24.38 4.20 -37.43
C THR A 30 25.32 3.25 -36.69
N LYS A 31 26.46 2.96 -37.30
CA LYS A 31 27.59 2.30 -36.64
C LYS A 31 28.34 3.32 -35.79
N VAL A 32 28.60 2.98 -34.54
CA VAL A 32 29.37 3.82 -33.60
C VAL A 32 30.81 3.37 -33.61
N ILE A 33 31.72 4.28 -33.93
CA ILE A 33 33.15 4.02 -34.06
C ILE A 33 33.94 4.92 -33.11
N THR A 34 33.62 6.21 -33.02
CA THR A 34 34.40 7.15 -32.21
C THR A 34 33.97 7.13 -30.75
N ALA A 35 34.96 7.13 -29.85
CA ALA A 35 34.75 7.14 -28.41
C ALA A 35 34.42 8.55 -27.87
N ASP A 36 34.83 9.60 -28.57
CA ASP A 36 34.58 10.97 -28.17
C ASP A 36 33.13 11.39 -28.46
N THR A 37 32.56 12.18 -27.57
CA THR A 37 31.13 12.53 -27.59
C THR A 37 30.84 13.82 -28.34
N TYR A 38 31.66 14.85 -28.14
CA TYR A 38 31.54 16.17 -28.78
C TYR A 38 32.90 16.65 -29.29
N ASP A 39 32.87 17.50 -30.32
CA ASP A 39 34.04 18.21 -30.81
C ASP A 39 34.41 19.42 -29.92
N GLU A 40 35.49 20.12 -30.27
CA GLU A 40 35.98 21.29 -29.54
C GLU A 40 34.98 22.45 -29.52
N ASP A 41 34.09 22.51 -30.52
CA ASP A 41 33.01 23.49 -30.64
C ASP A 41 31.73 23.10 -29.86
N GLY A 42 31.72 21.91 -29.22
CA GLY A 42 30.61 21.40 -28.43
C GLY A 42 29.48 20.77 -29.24
N PHE A 43 29.69 20.49 -30.54
CA PHE A 43 28.75 19.78 -31.39
C PHE A 43 28.95 18.26 -31.33
N PRO A 44 27.88 17.46 -31.47
CA PRO A 44 28.00 16.00 -31.46
C PRO A 44 28.77 15.47 -32.68
N ILE A 45 29.73 14.58 -32.43
CA ILE A 45 30.57 13.97 -33.48
C ILE A 45 29.77 12.94 -34.28
N SER A 46 29.95 12.92 -35.61
CA SER A 46 29.38 11.90 -36.49
C SER A 46 29.99 10.52 -36.24
N MET A 47 29.18 9.46 -36.26
CA MET A 47 29.57 8.10 -35.87
C MET A 47 30.09 7.98 -34.41
N GLY A 48 29.82 8.98 -33.58
CA GLY A 48 30.09 8.95 -32.14
C GLY A 48 28.86 8.54 -31.32
N LEU A 49 29.02 8.48 -29.99
CA LEU A 49 27.96 8.05 -29.07
C LEU A 49 26.78 9.02 -28.94
N MET A 50 26.94 10.26 -29.40
CA MET A 50 25.93 11.33 -29.40
C MET A 50 25.45 11.69 -30.81
N ASP A 51 25.70 10.85 -31.82
CA ASP A 51 25.31 11.10 -33.21
C ASP A 51 23.80 11.44 -33.31
N PRO A 52 23.41 12.57 -33.95
CA PRO A 52 22.01 12.95 -34.15
C PRO A 52 21.14 11.93 -34.90
N LYS A 53 21.75 10.95 -35.59
CA LYS A 53 21.05 9.79 -36.17
C LYS A 53 20.46 8.87 -35.09
N MET A 54 21.05 8.81 -33.91
CA MET A 54 20.56 8.00 -32.78
C MET A 54 19.48 8.71 -31.95
N GLY A 55 19.12 9.94 -32.33
CA GLY A 55 18.15 10.78 -31.64
C GLY A 55 18.77 12.10 -31.21
N VAL A 56 17.92 12.99 -30.73
CA VAL A 56 18.31 14.32 -30.24
C VAL A 56 17.72 14.51 -28.85
N VAL A 57 18.43 15.23 -27.99
CA VAL A 57 17.97 15.63 -26.63
C VAL A 57 17.85 17.16 -26.49
N GLU A 58 18.49 17.92 -27.38
CA GLU A 58 18.43 19.38 -27.37
C GLU A 58 17.23 19.89 -28.21
N PRO A 59 16.39 20.81 -27.68
CA PRO A 59 15.20 21.30 -28.38
C PRO A 59 15.45 21.96 -29.74
N GLY A 60 16.66 22.51 -29.96
CA GLY A 60 17.06 23.18 -31.20
C GLY A 60 17.43 22.21 -32.34
N LEU A 61 17.76 20.97 -32.02
CA LEU A 61 18.25 19.99 -32.99
C LEU A 61 17.11 19.14 -33.56
N ARG A 62 17.27 18.72 -34.81
CA ARG A 62 16.39 17.74 -35.47
C ARG A 62 17.13 16.42 -35.60
N CYS A 63 16.41 15.32 -35.36
CA CYS A 63 16.98 14.00 -35.59
C CYS A 63 17.26 13.79 -37.08
N LYS A 64 18.46 13.30 -37.43
CA LYS A 64 18.83 13.02 -38.82
C LYS A 64 18.13 11.77 -39.39
N THR A 65 17.55 10.93 -38.54
CA THR A 65 16.87 9.68 -38.95
C THR A 65 15.37 9.87 -39.14
N CYS A 66 14.67 10.47 -38.17
CA CYS A 66 13.21 10.67 -38.25
C CYS A 66 12.77 12.12 -38.55
N GLY A 67 13.69 13.10 -38.54
CA GLY A 67 13.37 14.52 -38.77
C GLY A 67 12.64 15.23 -37.62
N GLN A 68 12.25 14.51 -36.56
CA GLN A 68 11.46 15.00 -35.43
C GLN A 68 12.31 15.77 -34.41
N ARG A 69 11.68 16.69 -33.67
CA ARG A 69 12.28 17.46 -32.56
C ARG A 69 11.97 16.87 -31.18
N VAL A 70 12.78 17.27 -30.19
CA VAL A 70 12.56 16.96 -28.76
C VAL A 70 11.39 17.79 -28.24
N GLY A 71 10.33 17.14 -27.78
CA GLY A 71 9.15 17.81 -27.22
C GLY A 71 7.94 17.80 -28.15
N LYS A 72 7.89 18.70 -29.14
CA LYS A 72 6.69 18.93 -29.97
C LYS A 72 6.31 17.72 -30.84
N ASP A 73 7.31 17.07 -31.44
CA ASP A 73 7.14 15.92 -32.34
C ASP A 73 7.45 14.58 -31.66
N LYS A 74 8.07 14.61 -30.47
CA LYS A 74 8.50 13.46 -29.64
C LYS A 74 9.30 12.40 -30.41
N CYS A 75 10.51 12.77 -30.85
CA CYS A 75 11.49 11.79 -31.36
C CYS A 75 11.62 10.59 -30.40
N PRO A 76 11.36 9.35 -30.84
CA PRO A 76 11.43 8.16 -29.97
C PRO A 76 12.88 7.77 -29.64
N GLY A 77 13.85 8.21 -30.45
CA GLY A 77 15.23 7.75 -30.43
C GLY A 77 15.45 6.52 -31.31
N HIS A 78 16.70 6.30 -31.73
CA HIS A 78 17.07 5.21 -32.64
C HIS A 78 18.33 4.51 -32.16
N PHE A 79 18.38 3.19 -32.30
CA PHE A 79 19.52 2.39 -31.85
C PHE A 79 20.75 2.61 -32.72
N GLY A 80 21.92 2.57 -32.10
CA GLY A 80 23.22 2.40 -32.75
C GLY A 80 23.71 0.96 -32.60
N HIS A 81 24.85 0.64 -33.19
CA HIS A 81 25.53 -0.63 -32.90
C HIS A 81 27.06 -0.47 -32.91
N ILE A 82 27.74 -1.33 -32.17
CA ILE A 82 29.19 -1.51 -32.17
C ILE A 82 29.48 -2.94 -32.65
N ASP A 83 30.29 -3.09 -33.69
CA ASP A 83 30.85 -4.38 -34.05
C ASP A 83 32.00 -4.71 -33.09
N LEU A 84 31.88 -5.81 -32.35
CA LEU A 84 32.91 -6.25 -31.43
C LEU A 84 34.05 -6.90 -32.24
N ALA A 85 35.28 -6.52 -31.95
CA ALA A 85 36.47 -7.03 -32.64
C ALA A 85 36.64 -8.55 -32.43
N MET A 86 36.22 -9.05 -31.27
CA MET A 86 36.20 -10.46 -30.88
C MET A 86 34.90 -10.77 -30.12
N PRO A 87 34.39 -12.02 -30.16
CA PRO A 87 33.14 -12.38 -29.50
C PRO A 87 33.22 -12.27 -27.97
N VAL A 88 32.11 -11.91 -27.31
CA VAL A 88 32.04 -11.69 -25.86
C VAL A 88 30.87 -12.47 -25.27
N ILE A 89 31.11 -13.20 -24.18
CA ILE A 89 30.07 -14.02 -23.54
C ILE A 89 29.09 -13.10 -22.78
N HIS A 90 27.78 -13.24 -23.02
CA HIS A 90 26.78 -12.49 -22.27
C HIS A 90 26.63 -13.03 -20.85
N VAL A 91 26.98 -12.22 -19.84
CA VAL A 91 26.99 -12.62 -18.41
C VAL A 91 25.66 -13.22 -17.92
N GLY A 92 24.53 -12.72 -18.43
CA GLY A 92 23.19 -13.19 -18.06
C GLY A 92 22.87 -14.62 -18.52
N HIS A 93 23.57 -15.13 -19.54
CA HIS A 93 23.29 -16.44 -20.16
C HIS A 93 24.39 -17.48 -19.91
N VAL A 94 25.41 -17.15 -19.10
CA VAL A 94 26.56 -18.04 -18.83
C VAL A 94 26.13 -19.42 -18.31
N LYS A 95 25.08 -19.48 -17.48
CA LYS A 95 24.54 -20.76 -16.98
C LYS A 95 23.92 -21.60 -18.12
N THR A 96 23.11 -20.97 -18.97
CA THR A 96 22.47 -21.62 -20.12
C THR A 96 23.50 -22.08 -21.13
N ILE A 97 24.51 -21.26 -21.42
CA ILE A 97 25.66 -21.64 -22.27
C ILE A 97 26.35 -22.87 -21.69
N ARG A 98 26.70 -22.86 -20.39
CA ARG A 98 27.32 -24.01 -19.72
C ARG A 98 26.46 -25.27 -19.85
N ASP A 99 25.15 -25.14 -19.68
CA ASP A 99 24.23 -26.29 -19.74
C ASP A 99 24.12 -26.84 -21.18
N CYS A 100 24.12 -25.98 -22.20
CA CYS A 100 24.21 -26.39 -23.61
C CYS A 100 25.53 -27.14 -23.92
N LEU A 101 26.66 -26.62 -23.43
CA LEU A 101 27.98 -27.26 -23.61
C LEU A 101 28.10 -28.59 -22.87
N ARG A 102 27.41 -28.76 -21.75
CA ARG A 102 27.35 -30.04 -21.00
C ARG A 102 26.46 -31.07 -21.67
N ALA A 103 25.42 -30.62 -22.38
CA ALA A 103 24.43 -31.50 -22.96
C ALA A 103 24.75 -31.93 -24.40
N THR A 104 25.60 -31.21 -25.11
CA THR A 104 25.89 -31.43 -26.55
C THR A 104 27.34 -31.82 -26.80
N CYS A 105 27.61 -32.48 -27.92
CA CYS A 105 28.97 -32.83 -28.33
C CYS A 105 29.65 -31.69 -29.11
N ARG A 106 30.93 -31.38 -28.81
CA ARG A 106 31.74 -30.35 -29.48
C ARG A 106 31.95 -30.58 -30.99
N GLU A 107 31.89 -31.82 -31.43
CA GLU A 107 32.15 -32.19 -32.84
C GLU A 107 30.87 -32.33 -33.64
N CYS A 108 29.96 -33.21 -33.22
CA CYS A 108 28.74 -33.52 -33.99
C CYS A 108 27.54 -32.62 -33.66
N GLY A 109 27.59 -31.83 -32.58
CA GLY A 109 26.53 -30.89 -32.18
C GLY A 109 25.24 -31.54 -31.67
N ARG A 110 25.14 -32.87 -31.68
CA ARG A 110 23.99 -33.61 -31.14
C ARG A 110 24.02 -33.66 -29.61
N LEU A 111 22.85 -33.85 -29.01
CA LEU A 111 22.73 -34.17 -27.60
C LEU A 111 23.48 -35.47 -27.25
N LEU A 112 24.10 -35.50 -26.07
CA LEU A 112 24.82 -36.66 -25.52
C LEU A 112 23.84 -37.68 -24.91
N ILE A 113 22.75 -37.98 -25.63
CA ILE A 113 21.78 -39.01 -25.30
C ILE A 113 21.47 -39.84 -26.54
N THR A 114 20.91 -41.03 -26.36
CA THR A 114 20.48 -41.90 -27.46
C THR A 114 19.19 -41.36 -28.08
N ASP A 115 18.96 -41.66 -29.36
CA ASP A 115 17.76 -41.19 -30.08
C ASP A 115 16.45 -41.74 -29.44
N LYS A 116 16.47 -42.97 -28.93
CA LYS A 116 15.34 -43.53 -28.16
C LYS A 116 15.01 -42.69 -26.92
N ARG A 117 16.04 -42.31 -26.15
CA ARG A 117 15.87 -41.52 -24.93
C ARG A 117 15.42 -40.10 -25.23
N ARG A 118 15.89 -39.54 -26.35
CA ARG A 118 15.46 -38.24 -26.88
C ARG A 118 13.95 -38.22 -27.16
N GLU A 119 13.41 -39.25 -27.80
CA GLU A 119 11.97 -39.38 -28.05
C GLU A 119 11.15 -39.48 -26.76
N GLU A 120 11.61 -40.28 -25.79
CA GLU A 120 10.97 -40.41 -24.48
C GLU A 120 10.85 -39.05 -23.76
N PHE A 121 11.90 -38.23 -23.78
CA PHE A 121 11.86 -36.89 -23.18
C PHE A 121 10.95 -35.91 -23.94
N LEU A 122 10.87 -36.03 -25.28
CA LEU A 122 9.95 -35.19 -26.07
C LEU A 122 8.49 -35.53 -25.79
N GLU A 123 8.15 -36.81 -25.61
CA GLU A 123 6.81 -37.23 -25.18
C GLU A 123 6.50 -36.74 -23.76
N GLU A 124 7.48 -36.79 -22.86
CA GLU A 124 7.31 -36.30 -21.50
C GLU A 124 7.06 -34.78 -21.46
N LEU A 125 7.72 -33.99 -22.32
CA LEU A 125 7.46 -32.56 -22.48
C LEU A 125 6.02 -32.29 -22.94
N LYS A 126 5.51 -33.05 -23.93
CA LYS A 126 4.11 -32.93 -24.40
C LYS A 126 3.13 -33.26 -23.29
N ARG A 127 3.40 -34.31 -22.52
CA ARG A 127 2.56 -34.67 -21.36
C ARG A 127 2.56 -33.59 -20.29
N CYS A 128 3.69 -32.90 -20.08
CA CYS A 128 3.75 -31.76 -19.18
C CYS A 128 2.87 -30.60 -19.66
N ASP A 129 2.86 -30.34 -20.97
CA ASP A 129 1.98 -29.33 -21.58
C ASP A 129 0.50 -29.65 -21.36
N GLU A 130 0.09 -30.90 -21.61
CA GLU A 130 -1.29 -31.33 -21.44
C GLU A 130 -1.75 -31.31 -19.97
N THR A 131 -0.85 -31.66 -19.04
CA THR A 131 -1.16 -31.73 -17.60
C THR A 131 -0.87 -30.45 -16.83
N GLY A 132 -0.30 -29.43 -17.48
CA GLY A 132 0.15 -28.20 -16.83
C GLY A 132 1.25 -28.40 -15.78
N ARG A 133 2.01 -29.50 -15.86
CA ARG A 133 3.15 -29.77 -14.95
C ARG A 133 4.36 -28.94 -15.37
N SER A 134 5.20 -28.60 -14.39
CA SER A 134 6.43 -27.85 -14.65
C SER A 134 7.38 -28.66 -15.54
N LYS A 135 7.83 -28.09 -16.66
CA LYS A 135 8.81 -28.70 -17.57
C LYS A 135 10.23 -28.75 -17.01
N HIS A 136 10.49 -27.99 -15.94
CA HIS A 136 11.84 -27.79 -15.41
C HIS A 136 12.53 -29.08 -14.96
N TYR A 137 11.76 -30.06 -14.48
CA TYR A 137 12.34 -31.34 -14.07
C TYR A 137 12.85 -32.15 -15.28
N VAL A 138 12.17 -32.06 -16.43
CA VAL A 138 12.55 -32.76 -17.67
C VAL A 138 13.87 -32.18 -18.20
N TYR A 139 13.95 -30.85 -18.34
CA TYR A 139 15.17 -30.20 -18.82
C TYR A 139 16.39 -30.51 -17.93
N ARG A 140 16.18 -30.55 -16.62
CA ARG A 140 17.24 -30.91 -15.67
C ARG A 140 17.65 -32.38 -15.82
N ALA A 141 16.69 -33.29 -16.01
CA ALA A 141 16.98 -34.70 -16.24
C ALA A 141 17.81 -34.91 -17.52
N VAL A 142 17.48 -34.22 -18.62
CA VAL A 142 18.27 -34.25 -19.87
C VAL A 142 19.72 -33.85 -19.61
N ILE A 143 19.96 -32.74 -18.91
CA ILE A 143 21.31 -32.24 -18.61
C ILE A 143 22.07 -33.19 -17.67
N ASP A 144 21.40 -33.72 -16.63
CA ASP A 144 22.03 -34.62 -15.65
C ASP A 144 22.36 -35.99 -16.25
N GLU A 145 21.58 -36.47 -17.23
CA GLU A 145 21.87 -37.69 -17.98
C GLU A 145 23.02 -37.48 -18.97
N ALA A 146 22.96 -36.40 -19.77
CA ALA A 146 24.00 -36.05 -20.74
C ALA A 146 25.37 -35.81 -20.09
N ARG A 147 25.41 -35.25 -18.87
CA ARG A 147 26.65 -34.98 -18.13
C ARG A 147 27.42 -36.24 -17.72
N LYS A 148 26.75 -37.40 -17.61
CA LYS A 148 27.37 -38.67 -17.18
C LYS A 148 28.06 -39.42 -18.33
N VAL A 149 27.86 -38.96 -19.56
CA VAL A 149 28.35 -39.65 -20.76
C VAL A 149 29.82 -39.30 -21.01
N GLU A 150 30.68 -40.33 -21.02
CA GLU A 150 32.12 -40.17 -21.24
C GLU A 150 32.51 -40.19 -22.73
N SER A 151 31.70 -40.85 -23.57
CA SER A 151 31.91 -40.94 -25.03
C SER A 151 30.63 -40.67 -25.79
N CYS A 152 30.69 -39.82 -26.82
CA CYS A 152 29.53 -39.41 -27.60
C CYS A 152 28.86 -40.62 -28.28
N PRO A 153 27.54 -40.84 -28.07
CA PRO A 153 26.82 -41.97 -28.70
C PRO A 153 26.76 -41.89 -30.24
N HIS A 154 27.00 -40.71 -30.81
CA HIS A 154 26.81 -40.44 -32.24
C HIS A 154 28.12 -40.44 -33.03
N CYS A 155 29.20 -39.85 -32.49
CA CYS A 155 30.49 -39.74 -33.20
C CYS A 155 31.66 -40.42 -32.48
N GLY A 156 31.44 -41.03 -31.31
CA GLY A 156 32.47 -41.77 -30.56
C GLY A 156 33.57 -40.91 -29.91
N ARG A 157 33.48 -39.58 -30.00
CA ARG A 157 34.44 -38.66 -29.38
C ARG A 157 34.33 -38.68 -27.85
N ALA A 158 35.47 -38.71 -27.16
CA ALA A 158 35.54 -38.52 -25.71
C ALA A 158 35.03 -37.12 -25.31
N VAL A 159 34.10 -37.08 -24.35
CA VAL A 159 33.47 -35.86 -23.85
C VAL A 159 34.29 -35.28 -22.72
N GLY A 160 34.68 -34.00 -22.84
CA GLY A 160 35.38 -33.28 -21.79
C GLY A 160 34.43 -32.82 -20.67
N LYS A 161 34.91 -32.81 -19.43
CA LYS A 161 34.19 -32.27 -18.28
C LYS A 161 34.16 -30.74 -18.36
N ILE A 162 32.96 -30.17 -18.45
CA ILE A 162 32.75 -28.72 -18.50
C ILE A 162 32.54 -28.13 -17.10
N GLU A 163 33.41 -27.20 -16.73
CA GLU A 163 33.40 -26.45 -15.48
C GLU A 163 33.21 -24.96 -15.74
N LEU A 164 32.52 -24.28 -14.82
CA LEU A 164 32.25 -22.84 -14.88
C LEU A 164 32.95 -22.17 -13.70
N ASP A 165 34.01 -21.44 -14.01
CA ASP A 165 34.65 -20.50 -13.09
C ASP A 165 33.89 -19.18 -13.18
N LYS A 166 33.05 -18.92 -12.17
CA LYS A 166 32.28 -17.69 -12.09
C LYS A 166 33.25 -16.49 -12.13
N PRO A 167 32.95 -15.43 -12.91
CA PRO A 167 31.63 -15.08 -13.46
C PRO A 167 31.35 -15.52 -14.91
N THR A 168 32.37 -15.64 -15.78
CA THR A 168 32.19 -15.85 -17.25
C THR A 168 33.13 -16.89 -17.85
N THR A 169 34.06 -17.47 -17.08
CA THR A 169 35.13 -18.32 -17.62
C THR A 169 34.69 -19.77 -17.66
N LEU A 170 34.75 -20.40 -18.85
CA LEU A 170 34.40 -21.80 -19.06
C LEU A 170 35.67 -22.63 -19.28
N ARG A 171 35.72 -23.82 -18.68
CA ARG A 171 36.85 -24.76 -18.84
C ARG A 171 36.38 -26.14 -19.28
N GLU A 172 37.12 -26.75 -20.20
CA GLU A 172 36.99 -28.16 -20.60
C GLU A 172 38.22 -28.91 -20.08
N ASN A 173 38.04 -29.87 -19.17
CA ASN A 173 39.14 -30.64 -18.55
C ASN A 173 40.28 -29.75 -17.99
N GLY A 174 39.94 -28.60 -17.40
CA GLY A 174 40.89 -27.63 -16.85
C GLY A 174 41.44 -26.60 -17.86
N LYS A 175 41.31 -26.83 -19.17
CA LYS A 175 41.70 -25.88 -20.21
C LYS A 175 40.63 -24.82 -20.41
N LYS A 176 41.01 -23.54 -20.38
CA LYS A 176 40.11 -22.40 -20.62
C LYS A 176 39.64 -22.41 -22.08
N LEU A 177 38.32 -22.29 -22.27
CA LEU A 177 37.69 -22.13 -23.58
C LEU A 177 37.59 -20.63 -23.91
N THR A 178 37.97 -20.27 -25.13
CA THR A 178 37.78 -18.92 -25.64
C THR A 178 36.32 -18.69 -26.03
N PRO A 179 35.79 -17.44 -25.96
CA PRO A 179 34.44 -17.15 -26.43
C PRO A 179 34.19 -17.53 -27.90
N SER A 180 35.23 -17.49 -28.75
CA SER A 180 35.14 -17.97 -30.15
C SER A 180 34.89 -19.46 -30.21
N GLU A 181 35.66 -20.28 -29.49
CA GLU A 181 35.45 -21.74 -29.43
C GLU A 181 34.08 -22.10 -28.87
N VAL A 182 33.62 -21.37 -27.85
CA VAL A 182 32.28 -21.56 -27.28
C VAL A 182 31.21 -21.29 -28.34
N ARG A 183 31.33 -20.18 -29.07
CA ARG A 183 30.36 -19.83 -30.11
C ARG A 183 30.34 -20.84 -31.25
N GLU A 184 31.50 -21.26 -31.74
CA GLU A 184 31.61 -22.27 -32.79
C GLU A 184 30.97 -23.61 -32.39
N TRP A 185 31.07 -23.98 -31.11
CA TRP A 185 30.37 -25.15 -30.59
C TRP A 185 28.86 -24.92 -30.61
N LEU A 186 28.38 -23.81 -30.07
CA LEU A 186 26.94 -23.49 -30.02
C LEU A 186 26.29 -23.44 -31.42
N GLU A 187 27.01 -22.94 -32.43
CA GLU A 187 26.52 -22.89 -33.82
C GLU A 187 26.30 -24.28 -34.45
N LYS A 188 26.98 -25.32 -33.95
CA LYS A 188 26.82 -26.70 -34.44
C LYS A 188 25.57 -27.40 -33.89
N ILE A 189 24.94 -26.85 -32.87
CA ILE A 189 23.76 -27.47 -32.25
C ILE A 189 22.60 -27.47 -33.25
N ARG A 190 21.98 -28.64 -33.44
CA ARG A 190 20.86 -28.81 -34.38
C ARG A 190 19.57 -28.24 -33.82
N ASP A 191 18.76 -27.65 -34.69
CA ASP A 191 17.46 -27.05 -34.35
C ASP A 191 16.50 -28.05 -33.68
N GLU A 192 16.61 -29.32 -34.05
CA GLU A 192 15.80 -30.43 -33.52
C GLU A 192 16.09 -30.74 -32.05
N ASP A 193 17.25 -30.36 -31.53
CA ASP A 193 17.70 -30.65 -30.16
C ASP A 193 17.45 -29.47 -29.21
N LEU A 194 17.21 -28.26 -29.74
CA LEU A 194 16.98 -27.04 -28.95
C LEU A 194 15.77 -27.12 -28.00
N PRO A 195 14.62 -27.73 -28.36
CA PRO A 195 13.48 -27.83 -27.45
C PRO A 195 13.80 -28.56 -26.15
N LEU A 196 14.71 -29.55 -26.18
CA LEU A 196 15.13 -30.31 -24.98
C LEU A 196 16.07 -29.52 -24.07
N LEU A 197 16.64 -28.41 -24.57
CA LEU A 197 17.50 -27.50 -23.82
C LEU A 197 16.77 -26.26 -23.29
N ASP A 198 15.42 -26.26 -23.36
CA ASP A 198 14.58 -25.09 -23.03
C ASP A 198 14.87 -23.88 -23.94
N ILE A 199 15.13 -24.14 -25.23
CA ILE A 199 15.46 -23.11 -26.22
C ILE A 199 14.50 -23.20 -27.40
N ASN A 200 13.80 -22.09 -27.67
CA ASN A 200 12.97 -21.96 -28.86
C ASN A 200 13.82 -21.55 -30.07
N ARG A 201 13.76 -22.34 -31.14
CA ARG A 201 14.45 -22.17 -32.42
C ARG A 201 14.34 -20.75 -32.99
N ASN A 202 13.14 -20.19 -33.02
CA ASN A 202 12.87 -18.92 -33.70
C ASN A 202 13.20 -17.71 -32.82
N ALA A 203 13.19 -17.91 -31.49
CA ALA A 203 13.32 -16.81 -30.54
C ALA A 203 14.74 -16.63 -30.00
N ALA A 204 15.52 -17.71 -29.81
CA ALA A 204 16.75 -17.61 -29.00
C ALA A 204 17.82 -18.63 -29.41
N ARG A 205 18.43 -18.48 -30.59
CA ARG A 205 19.54 -19.35 -30.99
C ARG A 205 20.70 -19.30 -29.97
N PRO A 206 21.29 -20.45 -29.57
CA PRO A 206 22.32 -20.49 -28.54
C PRO A 206 23.54 -19.63 -28.83
N GLU A 207 23.96 -19.56 -30.09
CA GLU A 207 25.10 -18.77 -30.53
C GLU A 207 24.92 -17.25 -30.32
N TRP A 208 23.68 -16.75 -30.26
CA TRP A 208 23.39 -15.34 -29.99
C TRP A 208 23.68 -14.94 -28.54
N MET A 209 23.82 -15.92 -27.63
CA MET A 209 24.26 -15.67 -26.25
C MET A 209 25.73 -15.25 -26.18
N VAL A 210 26.51 -15.46 -27.26
CA VAL A 210 27.86 -14.91 -27.42
C VAL A 210 27.78 -13.71 -28.37
N LEU A 211 27.91 -12.52 -27.79
CA LEU A 211 27.73 -11.25 -28.48
C LEU A 211 28.86 -11.02 -29.49
N THR A 212 28.47 -10.63 -30.69
CA THR A 212 29.39 -10.15 -31.74
C THR A 212 29.09 -8.74 -32.19
N VAL A 213 27.85 -8.30 -31.96
CA VAL A 213 27.41 -6.93 -32.15
C VAL A 213 26.75 -6.50 -30.86
N LEU A 214 27.13 -5.34 -30.34
CA LEU A 214 26.52 -4.75 -29.16
C LEU A 214 25.57 -3.62 -29.61
N PRO A 215 24.25 -3.69 -29.29
CA PRO A 215 23.34 -2.59 -29.58
C PRO A 215 23.65 -1.41 -28.65
N VAL A 216 23.76 -0.21 -29.23
CA VAL A 216 23.97 1.03 -28.48
C VAL A 216 22.61 1.70 -28.28
N PRO A 217 22.20 1.95 -27.02
CA PRO A 217 20.90 2.54 -26.74
C PRO A 217 20.84 3.99 -27.28
N PRO A 218 19.63 4.43 -27.71
CA PRO A 218 19.40 5.78 -28.20
C PRO A 218 19.86 6.88 -27.24
N VAL A 219 20.14 8.06 -27.78
CA VAL A 219 20.54 9.24 -26.98
C VAL A 219 19.42 9.67 -26.02
N THR A 220 18.15 9.46 -26.40
CA THR A 220 16.98 9.76 -25.57
C THR A 220 16.93 8.96 -24.26
N VAL A 221 17.60 7.80 -24.19
CA VAL A 221 17.71 6.96 -22.99
C VAL A 221 18.96 7.30 -22.16
N ARG A 222 19.92 8.02 -22.76
CA ARG A 222 21.19 8.45 -22.15
C ARG A 222 21.33 9.98 -22.21
N PRO A 223 20.41 10.75 -21.59
CA PRO A 223 20.49 12.19 -21.65
C PRO A 223 21.71 12.71 -20.87
N SER A 224 22.37 13.73 -21.41
CA SER A 224 23.36 14.50 -20.67
C SER A 224 22.67 15.51 -19.76
N VAL A 225 23.24 15.74 -18.57
CA VAL A 225 22.74 16.72 -17.60
C VAL A 225 23.71 17.88 -17.54
N THR A 226 23.24 19.08 -17.87
CA THR A 226 24.01 20.31 -17.65
C THR A 226 23.95 20.71 -16.18
N LEU A 227 25.09 20.74 -15.51
CA LEU A 227 25.20 21.26 -14.15
C LEU A 227 25.01 22.78 -14.14
N GLN A 228 24.73 23.35 -12.96
CA GLN A 228 24.60 24.81 -12.79
C GLN A 228 25.89 25.57 -13.13
N SER A 229 27.05 24.89 -13.06
CA SER A 229 28.35 25.40 -13.50
C SER A 229 28.49 25.54 -15.03
N GLY A 230 27.51 25.06 -15.80
CA GLY A 230 27.58 24.99 -17.26
C GLY A 230 28.29 23.75 -17.80
N GLU A 231 28.95 22.96 -16.94
CA GLU A 231 29.59 21.70 -17.33
C GLU A 231 28.55 20.62 -17.65
N ARG A 232 28.81 19.83 -18.71
CA ARG A 232 27.99 18.68 -19.09
C ARG A 232 28.43 17.44 -18.30
N SER A 233 27.51 16.87 -17.55
CA SER A 233 27.66 15.55 -16.93
C SER A 233 27.00 14.51 -17.82
N GLU A 234 27.82 13.64 -18.41
CA GLU A 234 27.35 12.54 -19.25
C GLU A 234 26.72 11.41 -18.44
N ASP A 235 25.83 10.67 -19.08
CA ASP A 235 25.15 9.53 -18.48
C ASP A 235 26.10 8.36 -18.18
N ASP A 236 25.85 7.64 -17.07
CA ASP A 236 26.67 6.50 -16.63
C ASP A 236 26.81 5.41 -17.72
N LEU A 237 25.77 5.19 -18.57
CA LEU A 237 25.87 4.23 -19.69
C LEU A 237 26.77 4.76 -20.80
N THR A 238 26.71 6.07 -21.10
CA THR A 238 27.59 6.71 -22.08
C THR A 238 29.04 6.51 -21.65
N HIS A 239 29.35 6.81 -20.38
CA HIS A 239 30.70 6.67 -19.85
C HIS A 239 31.25 5.24 -19.98
N LYS A 240 30.40 4.23 -19.79
CA LYS A 240 30.81 2.82 -19.94
C LYS A 240 30.94 2.40 -21.40
N LEU A 241 30.09 2.91 -22.29
CA LEU A 241 30.18 2.65 -23.73
C LEU A 241 31.47 3.25 -24.33
N VAL A 242 31.90 4.43 -23.84
CA VAL A 242 33.21 5.01 -24.19
C VAL A 242 34.33 4.02 -23.90
N ASP A 243 34.35 3.42 -22.71
CA ASP A 243 35.37 2.43 -22.36
C ASP A 243 35.31 1.19 -23.28
N VAL A 244 34.10 0.70 -23.59
CA VAL A 244 33.89 -0.44 -24.50
C VAL A 244 34.46 -0.13 -25.89
N ILE A 245 34.20 1.06 -26.44
CA ILE A 245 34.70 1.44 -27.77
C ILE A 245 36.23 1.54 -27.76
N ARG A 246 36.82 2.19 -26.76
CA ARG A 246 38.28 2.36 -26.65
C ARG A 246 39.00 1.02 -26.59
N ILE A 247 38.53 0.09 -25.76
CA ILE A 247 39.17 -1.23 -25.66
C ILE A 247 38.93 -2.06 -26.93
N ASN A 248 37.76 -1.95 -27.55
CA ASN A 248 37.43 -2.66 -28.79
C ASN A 248 38.31 -2.21 -29.97
N GLN A 249 38.54 -0.89 -30.11
CA GLN A 249 39.46 -0.34 -31.10
C GLN A 249 40.90 -0.79 -30.84
N ARG A 250 41.38 -0.65 -29.60
CA ARG A 250 42.72 -1.08 -29.21
C ARG A 250 42.95 -2.57 -29.48
N LEU A 251 41.96 -3.41 -29.18
CA LEU A 251 42.00 -4.85 -29.47
C LEU A 251 42.08 -5.11 -30.97
N GLN A 252 41.29 -4.40 -31.78
CA GLN A 252 41.32 -4.53 -33.24
C GLN A 252 42.68 -4.14 -33.82
N GLU A 253 43.22 -2.98 -33.43
CA GLU A 253 44.52 -2.48 -33.89
C GLU A 253 45.67 -3.42 -33.53
N ASN A 254 45.72 -3.92 -32.29
CA ASN A 254 46.79 -4.82 -31.85
C ASN A 254 46.72 -6.19 -32.53
N ARG A 255 45.50 -6.69 -32.78
CA ARG A 255 45.31 -7.95 -33.53
C ARG A 255 45.75 -7.78 -34.98
N ASP A 256 45.32 -6.72 -35.64
CA ASP A 256 45.61 -6.46 -37.05
C ASP A 256 47.11 -6.12 -37.26
N ALA A 257 47.78 -5.56 -36.26
CA ALA A 257 49.23 -5.34 -36.23
C ALA A 257 50.06 -6.61 -35.90
N GLY A 258 49.42 -7.75 -35.63
CA GLY A 258 50.12 -9.02 -35.33
C GLY A 258 50.77 -9.08 -33.96
N ALA A 259 50.18 -8.44 -32.94
CA ALA A 259 50.70 -8.48 -31.57
C ALA A 259 50.72 -9.91 -30.98
N PRO A 260 51.62 -10.19 -30.01
CA PRO A 260 51.66 -11.46 -29.28
C PRO A 260 50.30 -11.88 -28.69
N GLN A 261 50.00 -13.17 -28.74
CA GLN A 261 48.71 -13.73 -28.32
C GLN A 261 48.33 -13.37 -26.87
N LEU A 262 49.30 -13.35 -25.95
CA LEU A 262 49.09 -12.95 -24.55
C LEU A 262 48.48 -11.53 -24.42
N ILE A 263 48.97 -10.57 -25.22
CA ILE A 263 48.47 -9.18 -25.19
C ILE A 263 47.04 -9.13 -25.73
N VAL A 264 46.76 -9.89 -26.80
CA VAL A 264 45.42 -9.97 -27.39
C VAL A 264 44.43 -10.60 -26.40
N GLU A 265 44.85 -11.65 -25.69
CA GLU A 265 44.04 -12.30 -24.66
C GLU A 265 43.75 -11.37 -23.47
N ASP A 266 44.73 -10.61 -22.99
CA ASP A 266 44.54 -9.63 -21.91
C ASP A 266 43.56 -8.51 -22.32
N LEU A 267 43.71 -7.97 -23.54
CA LEU A 267 42.78 -6.95 -24.08
C LEU A 267 41.37 -7.53 -24.28
N TRP A 268 41.27 -8.80 -24.65
CA TRP A 268 39.98 -9.49 -24.79
C TRP A 268 39.30 -9.72 -23.44
N GLU A 269 40.04 -10.12 -22.40
CA GLU A 269 39.50 -10.19 -21.04
C GLU A 269 39.03 -8.82 -20.54
N LEU A 270 39.76 -7.75 -20.86
CA LEU A 270 39.36 -6.39 -20.52
C LEU A 270 38.09 -5.96 -21.26
N LEU A 271 37.94 -6.32 -22.54
CA LEU A 271 36.70 -6.12 -23.29
C LEU A 271 35.52 -6.88 -22.64
N GLN A 272 35.74 -8.15 -22.25
CA GLN A 272 34.75 -8.95 -21.51
C GLN A 272 34.36 -8.28 -20.19
N TYR A 273 35.31 -7.70 -19.45
CA TYR A 273 35.04 -6.91 -18.24
C TYR A 273 34.16 -5.69 -18.52
N HIS A 274 34.49 -4.89 -19.55
CA HIS A 274 33.73 -3.67 -19.86
C HIS A 274 32.30 -3.97 -20.32
N VAL A 275 32.09 -5.00 -21.14
CA VAL A 275 30.75 -5.43 -21.56
C VAL A 275 29.97 -6.03 -20.38
N THR A 276 30.62 -6.82 -19.53
CA THR A 276 29.96 -7.42 -18.36
C THR A 276 29.47 -6.36 -17.39
N THR A 277 30.32 -5.38 -17.05
CA THR A 277 29.95 -4.27 -16.15
C THR A 277 28.94 -3.30 -16.79
N TYR A 278 28.93 -3.17 -18.13
CA TYR A 278 27.88 -2.45 -18.86
C TYR A 278 26.51 -3.11 -18.74
N LEU A 279 26.43 -4.44 -18.77
CA LEU A 279 25.18 -5.18 -18.58
C LEU A 279 24.75 -5.20 -17.10
N ASP A 280 25.65 -5.61 -16.21
CA ASP A 280 25.42 -5.65 -14.76
C ASP A 280 26.69 -5.32 -13.96
N ASN A 281 26.75 -4.10 -13.43
CA ASN A 281 27.87 -3.61 -12.61
C ASN A 281 27.90 -4.15 -11.16
N GLN A 282 26.96 -5.01 -10.77
CA GLN A 282 26.89 -5.65 -9.44
C GLN A 282 27.16 -7.16 -9.52
N THR A 283 27.75 -7.62 -10.63
CA THR A 283 28.13 -9.01 -10.83
C THR A 283 29.15 -9.46 -9.76
N SER A 284 28.88 -10.59 -9.11
CA SER A 284 29.78 -11.16 -8.10
C SER A 284 31.11 -11.61 -8.72
N GLY A 285 32.23 -11.30 -8.05
CA GLY A 285 33.57 -11.66 -8.51
C GLY A 285 34.19 -10.66 -9.50
N ILE A 286 33.49 -9.58 -9.85
CA ILE A 286 33.98 -8.52 -10.73
C ILE A 286 34.05 -7.19 -9.95
N PRO A 287 35.17 -6.44 -9.99
CA PRO A 287 35.24 -5.14 -9.35
C PRO A 287 34.28 -4.14 -10.03
N PRO A 288 33.41 -3.45 -9.28
CA PRO A 288 32.44 -2.55 -9.87
C PRO A 288 33.15 -1.37 -10.54
N ALA A 289 32.76 -1.07 -11.77
CA ALA A 289 33.22 0.12 -12.49
C ALA A 289 32.72 1.38 -11.76
N ARG A 290 33.64 2.31 -11.54
CA ARG A 290 33.39 3.57 -10.80
C ARG A 290 33.67 4.77 -11.70
N HIS A 291 32.93 5.83 -11.45
CA HIS A 291 33.26 7.16 -11.95
C HIS A 291 34.57 7.67 -11.32
N ARG A 292 35.20 8.70 -11.90
CA ARG A 292 36.40 9.34 -11.34
C ARG A 292 36.22 9.85 -9.90
N SER A 293 34.97 10.11 -9.50
CA SER A 293 34.59 10.51 -8.14
C SER A 293 34.51 9.35 -7.13
N GLY A 294 34.77 8.11 -7.55
CA GLY A 294 34.63 6.91 -6.72
C GLY A 294 33.21 6.35 -6.62
N ARG A 295 32.19 7.06 -7.14
CA ARG A 295 30.80 6.56 -7.19
C ARG A 295 30.69 5.36 -8.15
N PRO A 296 30.06 4.24 -7.77
CA PRO A 296 29.79 3.14 -8.70
C PRO A 296 28.79 3.56 -9.77
N LEU A 297 29.03 3.15 -11.02
CA LEU A 297 28.15 3.46 -12.15
C LEU A 297 26.85 2.66 -12.08
N LYS A 298 25.71 3.29 -12.39
CA LYS A 298 24.41 2.63 -12.52
C LYS A 298 24.15 2.22 -13.97
N THR A 299 24.44 0.95 -14.29
CA THR A 299 24.28 0.40 -15.63
C THR A 299 22.91 -0.26 -15.83
N ILE A 300 22.72 -1.08 -16.88
CA ILE A 300 21.39 -1.53 -17.33
C ILE A 300 20.64 -2.27 -16.21
N ALA A 301 21.27 -3.26 -15.59
CA ALA A 301 20.64 -4.04 -14.53
C ALA A 301 20.19 -3.19 -13.34
N GLN A 302 21.00 -2.21 -12.90
CA GLN A 302 20.69 -1.33 -11.78
C GLN A 302 19.56 -0.34 -12.11
N ARG A 303 19.39 0.04 -13.38
CA ARG A 303 18.27 0.90 -13.80
C ARG A 303 16.94 0.15 -13.74
N LEU A 304 16.95 -1.16 -14.00
CA LEU A 304 15.75 -1.98 -13.99
C LEU A 304 15.43 -2.49 -12.57
N LYS A 305 16.44 -3.02 -11.87
CA LYS A 305 16.32 -3.63 -10.54
C LYS A 305 16.25 -2.57 -9.42
N GLY A 306 15.81 -3.00 -8.23
CA GLY A 306 15.84 -2.19 -7.02
C GLY A 306 14.57 -1.36 -6.76
N LYS A 307 14.54 -0.67 -5.61
CA LYS A 307 13.38 0.13 -5.17
C LYS A 307 13.15 1.37 -6.05
N GLU A 308 14.23 2.02 -6.46
CA GLU A 308 14.22 3.18 -7.37
C GLU A 308 14.32 2.78 -8.85
N GLY A 309 14.38 1.49 -9.15
CA GLY A 309 14.44 1.00 -10.53
C GLY A 309 13.16 1.28 -11.31
N ARG A 310 13.25 1.23 -12.65
CA ARG A 310 12.16 1.57 -13.57
C ARG A 310 10.87 0.81 -13.29
N PHE A 311 10.95 -0.50 -13.00
CA PHE A 311 9.75 -1.32 -12.74
C PHE A 311 8.94 -0.83 -11.55
N ARG A 312 9.60 -0.50 -10.43
CA ARG A 312 8.93 -0.07 -9.19
C ARG A 312 8.56 1.40 -9.18
N SER A 313 9.45 2.27 -9.67
CA SER A 313 9.33 3.73 -9.54
C SER A 313 8.62 4.42 -10.71
N ASN A 314 8.61 3.79 -11.90
CA ASN A 314 8.09 4.41 -13.11
C ASN A 314 7.04 3.59 -13.85
N LEU A 315 6.90 2.29 -13.60
CA LEU A 315 5.88 1.46 -14.24
C LEU A 315 4.75 1.13 -13.27
N SER A 316 5.05 0.40 -12.20
CA SER A 316 4.07 -0.02 -11.20
C SER A 316 3.51 1.15 -10.40
N GLY A 317 4.33 2.17 -10.14
CA GLY A 317 3.93 3.42 -9.51
C GLY A 317 4.43 4.60 -10.33
N LYS A 318 3.63 5.66 -10.41
CA LYS A 318 3.99 6.93 -11.08
C LYS A 318 3.48 8.10 -10.26
N ARG A 319 4.13 9.25 -10.42
CA ARG A 319 3.53 10.52 -9.98
C ARG A 319 2.42 10.88 -10.96
N VAL A 320 1.27 11.26 -10.42
CA VAL A 320 0.09 11.63 -11.20
C VAL A 320 -0.13 13.14 -11.14
N ASN A 321 -0.78 13.68 -12.17
CA ASN A 321 -1.24 15.07 -12.20
C ASN A 321 -2.62 15.16 -11.52
N PHE A 322 -3.16 16.39 -11.40
CA PHE A 322 -4.50 16.66 -10.84
C PHE A 322 -4.70 16.08 -9.43
N SER A 323 -3.69 16.27 -8.58
CA SER A 323 -3.71 15.87 -7.18
C SER A 323 -3.32 17.01 -6.25
N ALA A 324 -3.87 17.02 -5.05
CA ALA A 324 -3.53 17.96 -3.97
C ALA A 324 -3.27 17.20 -2.66
N ARG A 325 -2.50 17.80 -1.76
CA ARG A 325 -2.22 17.27 -0.41
C ARG A 325 -2.23 18.42 0.59
N THR A 326 -2.94 18.25 1.70
CA THR A 326 -2.92 19.20 2.82
C THR A 326 -3.35 18.50 4.11
N VAL A 327 -3.24 19.22 5.23
CA VAL A 327 -3.68 18.81 6.57
C VAL A 327 -5.20 18.63 6.60
N ILE A 328 -5.67 17.66 7.38
CA ILE A 328 -7.10 17.39 7.59
C ILE A 328 -7.65 18.06 8.84
N SER A 329 -8.95 18.31 8.85
CA SER A 329 -9.70 18.88 9.97
C SER A 329 -11.09 18.24 10.05
N PRO A 330 -11.66 18.07 11.25
CA PRO A 330 -12.97 17.44 11.39
C PRO A 330 -14.10 18.42 11.03
N ASP A 331 -15.14 17.92 10.37
CA ASP A 331 -16.38 18.68 10.17
C ASP A 331 -17.60 17.75 10.23
N PRO A 332 -18.35 17.73 11.36
CA PRO A 332 -19.51 16.86 11.54
C PRO A 332 -20.77 17.34 10.79
N ASN A 333 -20.74 18.54 10.22
CA ASN A 333 -21.90 19.08 9.48
C ASN A 333 -21.91 18.61 8.02
N LEU A 334 -20.75 18.20 7.49
CA LEU A 334 -20.63 17.56 6.19
C LEU A 334 -21.25 16.16 6.21
N SER A 335 -21.88 15.78 5.09
CA SER A 335 -22.29 14.38 4.91
C SER A 335 -21.06 13.46 4.89
N ILE A 336 -21.21 12.18 5.25
CA ILE A 336 -20.12 11.21 5.14
C ILE A 336 -19.53 11.06 3.73
N ASN A 337 -20.29 11.41 2.69
CA ASN A 337 -19.80 11.40 1.31
C ASN A 337 -19.13 12.72 0.92
N GLU A 338 -19.26 13.78 1.70
CA GLU A 338 -18.76 15.11 1.35
C GLU A 338 -17.35 15.33 1.91
N ILE A 339 -16.55 16.04 1.11
CA ILE A 339 -15.24 16.53 1.52
C ILE A 339 -15.14 18.04 1.30
N GLY A 340 -14.80 18.76 2.36
CA GLY A 340 -14.46 20.17 2.31
C GLY A 340 -13.12 20.37 1.59
N VAL A 341 -13.15 21.02 0.43
CA VAL A 341 -11.96 21.36 -0.36
C VAL A 341 -11.68 22.86 -0.23
N PRO A 342 -10.44 23.26 0.13
CA PRO A 342 -10.04 24.66 0.16
C PRO A 342 -10.25 25.38 -1.18
N ILE A 343 -10.73 26.62 -1.14
CA ILE A 343 -10.89 27.50 -2.32
C ILE A 343 -9.62 27.51 -3.20
N LYS A 344 -8.43 27.66 -2.61
CA LYS A 344 -7.16 27.66 -3.36
C LYS A 344 -6.90 26.37 -4.13
N VAL A 345 -7.34 25.23 -3.60
CA VAL A 345 -7.22 23.93 -4.29
C VAL A 345 -8.26 23.83 -5.40
N ALA A 346 -9.47 24.32 -5.15
CA ALA A 346 -10.55 24.34 -6.13
C ALA A 346 -10.24 25.23 -7.35
N GLU A 347 -9.53 26.34 -7.14
CA GLU A 347 -9.08 27.25 -8.20
C GLU A 347 -8.01 26.66 -9.12
N GLU A 348 -7.14 25.80 -8.59
CA GLU A 348 -5.99 25.24 -9.32
C GLU A 348 -6.35 23.93 -10.04
N LEU A 349 -7.11 23.05 -9.36
CA LEU A 349 -7.58 21.80 -9.96
C LEU A 349 -8.74 22.09 -10.91
N THR A 350 -8.75 21.38 -12.05
CA THR A 350 -9.75 21.65 -13.10
C THR A 350 -10.37 20.38 -13.66
N VAL A 351 -11.67 20.46 -13.93
CA VAL A 351 -12.48 19.40 -14.52
C VAL A 351 -12.71 19.71 -16.01
N PRO A 352 -12.36 18.79 -16.91
CA PRO A 352 -12.64 18.94 -18.33
C PRO A 352 -14.13 18.66 -18.56
N VAL A 353 -14.84 19.60 -19.17
CA VAL A 353 -16.23 19.47 -19.56
C VAL A 353 -16.32 19.67 -21.07
N ARG A 354 -16.84 18.66 -21.77
CA ARG A 354 -17.10 18.77 -23.20
C ARG A 354 -18.33 19.63 -23.43
N VAL A 355 -18.21 20.60 -24.33
CA VAL A 355 -19.31 21.45 -24.76
C VAL A 355 -20.24 20.63 -25.67
N THR A 356 -21.50 20.56 -25.27
CA THR A 356 -22.60 19.84 -25.93
C THR A 356 -23.78 20.79 -26.07
N ASN A 357 -24.80 20.39 -26.83
CA ASN A 357 -26.00 21.21 -27.01
C ASN A 357 -26.72 21.50 -25.69
N TYR A 358 -26.65 20.58 -24.71
CA TYR A 358 -27.37 20.69 -23.44
C TYR A 358 -26.69 21.61 -22.42
N ASN A 359 -25.35 21.68 -22.44
CA ASN A 359 -24.57 22.47 -21.48
C ASN A 359 -23.94 23.73 -22.10
N PHE A 360 -24.23 24.05 -23.36
CA PHE A 360 -23.63 25.17 -24.08
C PHE A 360 -23.82 26.51 -23.37
N ASP A 361 -25.06 26.83 -22.98
CA ASP A 361 -25.38 28.09 -22.30
C ASP A 361 -24.73 28.17 -20.91
N TRP A 362 -24.65 27.04 -20.22
CA TRP A 362 -23.97 26.93 -18.93
C TRP A 362 -22.45 27.13 -19.09
N CYS A 363 -21.83 26.55 -20.12
CA CYS A 363 -20.41 26.75 -20.43
C CYS A 363 -20.08 28.21 -20.74
N LYS A 364 -20.96 28.91 -21.47
CA LYS A 364 -20.83 30.35 -21.71
C LYS A 364 -20.92 31.16 -20.41
N LYS A 365 -21.88 30.84 -19.53
CA LYS A 365 -22.00 31.49 -18.21
C LYS A 365 -20.73 31.30 -17.37
N MET A 366 -20.18 30.08 -17.32
CA MET A 366 -18.96 29.75 -16.58
C MET A 366 -17.72 30.53 -17.06
N LEU A 367 -17.62 30.80 -18.36
CA LEU A 367 -16.54 31.62 -18.94
C LEU A 367 -16.62 33.09 -18.49
N ILE A 368 -17.83 33.63 -18.31
CA ILE A 368 -18.07 35.01 -17.86
C ILE A 368 -17.83 35.15 -16.35
N GLN A 369 -18.23 34.14 -15.58
CA GLN A 369 -18.22 34.16 -14.10
C GLN A 369 -16.84 34.48 -13.50
N LYS A 370 -15.76 34.11 -14.19
CA LYS A 370 -14.37 34.39 -13.76
C LYS A 370 -14.02 35.88 -13.69
N PHE A 371 -14.76 36.74 -14.39
CA PHE A 371 -14.43 38.17 -14.55
C PHE A 371 -15.45 39.10 -13.89
N LEU A 372 -16.34 38.55 -13.06
CA LEU A 372 -17.22 39.36 -12.22
C LEU A 372 -16.37 40.07 -11.14
N PRO A 373 -16.61 41.37 -10.87
CA PRO A 373 -15.77 42.16 -9.97
C PRO A 373 -15.77 41.62 -8.53
N GLU A 374 -14.59 41.58 -7.91
CA GLU A 374 -14.33 41.05 -6.56
C GLU A 374 -15.24 41.64 -5.45
N ASN A 375 -15.75 42.86 -5.64
CA ASN A 375 -16.59 43.57 -4.66
C ASN A 375 -18.00 42.97 -4.47
N ALA A 376 -18.37 41.91 -5.22
CA ALA A 376 -19.67 41.23 -5.11
C ALA A 376 -19.61 39.80 -4.52
N GLN A 377 -18.43 39.21 -4.30
CA GLN A 377 -18.30 37.79 -3.94
C GLN A 377 -17.80 37.60 -2.50
N LYS A 378 -18.73 37.47 -1.54
CA LYS A 378 -18.45 36.86 -0.22
C LYS A 378 -18.26 35.34 -0.33
N GLU A 379 -18.77 34.73 -1.40
CA GLU A 379 -18.80 33.28 -1.65
C GLU A 379 -18.01 32.93 -2.92
N TYR A 380 -17.41 31.75 -2.91
CA TYR A 380 -16.64 31.21 -4.02
C TYR A 380 -17.53 30.99 -5.26
N VAL A 381 -17.08 31.48 -6.43
CA VAL A 381 -17.74 31.24 -7.71
C VAL A 381 -16.75 30.56 -8.66
N PRO A 382 -17.07 29.36 -9.19
CA PRO A 382 -16.15 28.63 -10.05
C PRO A 382 -15.99 29.32 -11.41
N GLY A 383 -14.75 29.43 -11.88
CA GLY A 383 -14.40 29.97 -13.20
C GLY A 383 -13.82 28.92 -14.16
N VAL A 384 -13.43 29.37 -15.36
CA VAL A 384 -12.74 28.54 -16.36
C VAL A 384 -11.27 28.94 -16.49
N ASN A 385 -10.36 27.99 -16.37
CA ASN A 385 -8.92 28.25 -16.47
C ASN A 385 -8.39 28.06 -17.88
N TYR A 386 -8.87 27.04 -18.59
CA TYR A 386 -8.41 26.73 -19.94
C TYR A 386 -9.57 26.33 -20.85
N VAL A 387 -9.40 26.58 -22.15
CA VAL A 387 -10.26 26.03 -23.22
C VAL A 387 -9.36 25.26 -24.17
N ILE A 388 -9.75 24.03 -24.46
CA ILE A 388 -9.09 23.16 -25.43
C ILE A 388 -9.91 23.16 -26.70
N LYS A 389 -9.35 23.76 -27.75
CA LYS A 389 -9.91 23.69 -29.11
C LYS A 389 -9.24 22.58 -29.89
N THR A 390 -10.05 21.83 -30.64
CA THR A 390 -9.57 20.74 -31.50
C THR A 390 -9.68 21.18 -32.96
N ALA A 391 -8.56 21.58 -33.56
CA ALA A 391 -8.49 21.91 -34.98
C ALA A 391 -7.74 20.79 -35.71
N GLY A 392 -8.47 19.88 -36.35
CA GLY A 392 -7.90 18.66 -36.94
C GLY A 392 -7.22 17.78 -35.88
N ASN A 393 -5.96 17.38 -36.12
CA ASN A 393 -5.17 16.57 -35.17
C ASN A 393 -4.46 17.40 -34.07
N ILE A 394 -4.58 18.72 -34.07
CA ILE A 394 -3.86 19.59 -33.12
C ILE A 394 -4.82 20.08 -32.04
N ARG A 395 -4.60 19.63 -30.81
CA ARG A 395 -5.25 20.15 -29.61
C ARG A 395 -4.48 21.39 -29.12
N ARG A 396 -5.15 22.54 -29.05
CA ARG A 396 -4.58 23.77 -28.49
C ARG A 396 -5.25 24.06 -27.15
N ARG A 397 -4.48 24.00 -26.06
CA ARG A 397 -4.91 24.40 -24.71
C ARG A 397 -4.61 25.89 -24.53
N ILE A 398 -5.66 26.70 -24.42
CA ILE A 398 -5.59 28.16 -24.33
C ILE A 398 -5.93 28.57 -22.90
N LYS A 399 -5.05 29.33 -22.24
CA LYS A 399 -5.33 29.88 -20.90
C LYS A 399 -6.29 31.07 -21.03
N ILE A 400 -7.35 31.08 -20.23
CA ILE A 400 -8.34 32.16 -20.23
C ILE A 400 -7.88 33.29 -19.30
N THR A 401 -7.80 34.49 -19.86
CA THR A 401 -7.41 35.76 -19.23
C THR A 401 -8.46 36.83 -19.56
N GLU A 402 -8.51 37.92 -18.80
CA GLU A 402 -9.51 39.00 -18.98
C GLU A 402 -9.59 39.48 -20.43
N LYS A 403 -8.43 39.66 -21.08
CA LYS A 403 -8.33 40.18 -22.45
C LYS A 403 -8.85 39.23 -23.52
N ASN A 404 -8.90 37.92 -23.26
CA ASN A 404 -9.25 36.92 -24.26
C ASN A 404 -10.61 36.25 -24.02
N ALA A 405 -11.24 36.52 -22.87
CA ALA A 405 -12.49 35.89 -22.46
C ALA A 405 -13.64 36.18 -23.42
N GLU A 406 -13.85 37.45 -23.77
CA GLU A 406 -14.89 37.90 -24.71
C GLU A 406 -14.71 37.25 -26.09
N THR A 407 -13.49 37.29 -26.63
CA THR A 407 -13.17 36.64 -27.91
C THR A 407 -13.38 35.12 -27.87
N MET A 408 -13.14 34.48 -26.72
CA MET A 408 -13.35 33.03 -26.58
C MET A 408 -14.82 32.67 -26.41
N LEU A 409 -15.64 33.54 -25.81
CA LEU A 409 -17.09 33.37 -25.70
C LEU A 409 -17.77 33.34 -27.06
N GLU A 410 -17.35 34.21 -27.98
CA GLU A 410 -17.86 34.25 -29.35
C GLU A 410 -17.42 33.02 -30.15
N LYS A 411 -16.20 32.53 -29.90
CA LYS A 411 -15.58 31.43 -30.64
C LYS A 411 -15.91 30.04 -30.07
N LEU A 412 -16.65 29.93 -28.96
CA LEU A 412 -16.92 28.64 -28.34
C LEU A 412 -17.85 27.80 -29.24
N GLU A 413 -17.41 26.61 -29.62
CA GLU A 413 -18.16 25.72 -30.51
C GLU A 413 -18.52 24.41 -29.80
N ILE A 414 -19.58 23.76 -30.27
CA ILE A 414 -19.96 22.43 -29.79
C ILE A 414 -18.83 21.45 -30.13
N GLY A 415 -18.39 20.69 -29.13
CA GLY A 415 -17.26 19.77 -29.25
C GLY A 415 -15.95 20.30 -28.66
N ASP A 416 -15.85 21.60 -28.37
CA ASP A 416 -14.74 22.14 -27.56
C ASP A 416 -14.77 21.59 -26.13
N ILE A 417 -13.64 21.66 -25.42
CA ILE A 417 -13.55 21.24 -24.02
C ILE A 417 -13.15 22.45 -23.17
N ILE A 418 -13.93 22.74 -22.13
CA ILE A 418 -13.58 23.74 -21.13
C ILE A 418 -13.00 23.03 -19.90
N GLU A 419 -11.92 23.58 -19.33
CA GLU A 419 -11.36 23.14 -18.05
C GLU A 419 -11.80 24.13 -16.97
N ARG A 420 -12.91 23.79 -16.31
CA ARG A 420 -13.47 24.61 -15.23
C ARG A 420 -12.83 24.25 -13.89
N GLN A 421 -12.84 25.19 -12.96
CA GLN A 421 -12.47 24.96 -11.56
C GLN A 421 -13.43 23.97 -10.88
N LEU A 422 -13.02 23.41 -9.74
CA LEU A 422 -13.88 22.53 -8.95
C LEU A 422 -15.12 23.27 -8.46
N MET A 423 -16.23 22.55 -8.36
CA MET A 423 -17.46 23.04 -7.78
C MET A 423 -18.06 22.01 -6.82
N ASP A 424 -19.03 22.45 -6.04
CA ASP A 424 -19.79 21.57 -5.15
C ASP A 424 -20.44 20.43 -5.95
N GLY A 425 -20.30 19.20 -5.43
CA GLY A 425 -20.83 17.98 -6.03
C GLY A 425 -19.85 17.24 -6.94
N ASP A 426 -18.70 17.83 -7.30
CA ASP A 426 -17.67 17.15 -8.10
C ASP A 426 -17.11 15.91 -7.40
N LEU A 427 -16.81 14.87 -8.17
CA LEU A 427 -16.29 13.62 -7.63
C LEU A 427 -14.77 13.64 -7.54
N VAL A 428 -14.24 13.32 -6.35
CA VAL A 428 -12.81 13.23 -6.08
C VAL A 428 -12.50 11.93 -5.34
N LEU A 429 -11.30 11.40 -5.54
CA LEU A 429 -10.79 10.29 -4.72
C LEU A 429 -9.95 10.85 -3.57
N PHE A 430 -10.33 10.48 -2.36
CA PHE A 430 -9.65 10.89 -1.14
C PHE A 430 -8.91 9.71 -0.51
N ASN A 431 -7.63 9.91 -0.19
CA ASN A 431 -6.70 8.84 0.20
C ASN A 431 -5.82 9.26 1.39
N ARG A 432 -5.72 8.38 2.39
CA ARG A 432 -4.67 8.44 3.43
C ARG A 432 -3.61 7.37 3.21
N GLN A 433 -2.36 7.78 3.22
CA GLN A 433 -1.21 6.88 3.19
C GLN A 433 -0.72 6.59 4.62
N PRO A 434 -0.30 5.35 4.93
CA PRO A 434 -0.22 4.18 4.05
C PRO A 434 -1.60 3.57 3.75
N SER A 435 -1.82 3.17 2.50
CA SER A 435 -3.07 2.51 2.07
C SER A 435 -3.01 1.01 2.41
N LEU A 436 -3.60 0.63 3.55
CA LEU A 436 -3.54 -0.75 4.07
C LEU A 436 -4.60 -1.66 3.45
N HIS A 437 -5.76 -1.11 3.12
CA HIS A 437 -6.88 -1.81 2.51
C HIS A 437 -7.58 -0.90 1.50
N ARG A 438 -8.49 -1.45 0.67
CA ARG A 438 -9.16 -0.67 -0.39
C ARG A 438 -9.87 0.58 0.13
N MET A 439 -10.48 0.50 1.32
CA MET A 439 -11.19 1.64 1.94
C MET A 439 -10.28 2.80 2.38
N SER A 440 -8.94 2.65 2.33
CA SER A 440 -8.02 3.77 2.53
C SER A 440 -8.05 4.78 1.37
N MET A 441 -8.79 4.47 0.29
CA MET A 441 -9.06 5.35 -0.85
C MET A 441 -10.52 5.21 -1.28
N MET A 442 -11.31 6.27 -1.13
CA MET A 442 -12.75 6.28 -1.44
C MET A 442 -13.13 7.54 -2.21
N ALA A 443 -14.26 7.51 -2.90
CA ALA A 443 -14.79 8.62 -3.65
C ALA A 443 -15.69 9.51 -2.78
N HIS A 444 -15.41 10.80 -2.78
CA HIS A 444 -16.15 11.84 -2.07
C HIS A 444 -16.67 12.89 -3.05
N ARG A 445 -17.72 13.60 -2.63
CA ARG A 445 -18.24 14.79 -3.31
C ARG A 445 -17.61 16.03 -2.71
N VAL A 446 -17.10 16.89 -3.57
CA VAL A 446 -16.49 18.16 -3.18
C VAL A 446 -17.55 19.08 -2.59
N LYS A 447 -17.17 19.77 -1.53
CA LYS A 447 -17.82 20.96 -1.02
C LYS A 447 -16.75 22.02 -0.82
N VAL A 448 -16.82 23.13 -1.54
CA VAL A 448 -15.78 24.15 -1.49
C VAL A 448 -15.94 24.95 -0.20
N VAL A 449 -14.89 24.96 0.60
CA VAL A 449 -14.86 25.60 1.93
C VAL A 449 -13.76 26.65 2.01
N PRO A 450 -13.95 27.71 2.82
CA PRO A 450 -12.87 28.64 3.09
C PRO A 450 -11.71 27.97 3.84
N TYR A 451 -10.60 28.69 3.99
CA TYR A 451 -9.36 28.25 4.64
C TYR A 451 -8.53 27.25 3.81
N LYS A 452 -7.72 26.39 4.47
CA LYS A 452 -6.58 25.68 3.84
C LYS A 452 -6.51 24.17 4.13
N THR A 453 -7.47 23.62 4.87
CA THR A 453 -7.48 22.21 5.28
C THR A 453 -8.55 21.42 4.53
N PHE A 454 -8.32 20.13 4.33
CA PHE A 454 -9.40 19.23 3.91
C PHE A 454 -10.31 18.95 5.11
N ARG A 455 -11.62 18.99 4.91
CA ARG A 455 -12.61 18.71 5.96
C ARG A 455 -13.41 17.48 5.61
N PHE A 456 -13.64 16.59 6.56
CA PHE A 456 -14.52 15.45 6.33
C PHE A 456 -15.18 15.01 7.64
N ASN A 457 -16.21 14.19 7.50
CA ASN A 457 -17.01 13.72 8.61
C ASN A 457 -16.23 12.74 9.52
N LEU A 458 -16.37 12.93 10.83
CA LEU A 458 -15.74 12.14 11.88
C LEU A 458 -16.01 10.63 11.79
N CYS A 459 -17.21 10.23 11.35
CA CYS A 459 -17.58 8.82 11.21
C CYS A 459 -16.72 8.06 10.18
N VAL A 460 -16.07 8.79 9.27
CA VAL A 460 -15.23 8.22 8.19
C VAL A 460 -13.74 8.19 8.59
N CYS A 461 -13.38 8.57 9.81
CA CYS A 461 -12.00 8.42 10.31
C CYS A 461 -11.52 6.95 10.37
N PRO A 462 -12.31 5.97 10.85
CA PRO A 462 -11.87 4.57 10.96
C PRO A 462 -11.36 3.92 9.66
N PRO A 463 -12.02 4.02 8.49
CA PRO A 463 -11.49 3.44 7.25
C PRO A 463 -10.19 4.12 6.76
N TYR A 464 -9.95 5.39 7.09
CA TYR A 464 -8.66 6.03 6.79
C TYR A 464 -7.61 5.80 7.88
N ASN A 465 -8.02 5.30 9.04
CA ASN A 465 -7.25 5.28 10.28
C ASN A 465 -6.66 6.67 10.58
N ALA A 466 -7.43 7.73 10.28
CA ALA A 466 -6.99 9.12 10.32
C ALA A 466 -7.28 9.75 11.68
N ASP A 467 -6.34 10.55 12.16
CA ASP A 467 -6.50 11.42 13.32
C ASP A 467 -6.34 12.90 12.93
N PHE A 468 -6.34 13.80 13.90
CA PHE A 468 -6.30 15.25 13.66
C PHE A 468 -5.15 15.92 14.42
N ASP A 469 -4.04 15.22 14.65
CA ASP A 469 -2.87 15.75 15.34
C ASP A 469 -1.85 16.44 14.41
N GLY A 470 -2.13 16.46 13.11
CA GLY A 470 -1.22 16.96 12.06
C GLY A 470 -1.23 16.11 10.78
N ASP A 471 -2.01 15.03 10.77
CA ASP A 471 -2.22 14.16 9.62
C ASP A 471 -2.54 14.93 8.31
N GLU A 472 -1.96 14.45 7.21
CA GLU A 472 -2.16 14.98 5.87
C GLU A 472 -2.73 13.89 4.95
N MET A 473 -3.69 14.27 4.10
CA MET A 473 -4.31 13.36 3.14
C MET A 473 -4.21 13.89 1.71
N ASN A 474 -4.32 12.97 0.74
CA ASN A 474 -4.24 13.24 -0.68
C ASN A 474 -5.63 13.28 -1.30
N LEU A 475 -5.84 14.20 -2.23
CA LEU A 475 -7.02 14.33 -3.06
C LEU A 475 -6.62 14.17 -4.52
N HIS A 476 -7.35 13.35 -5.27
CA HIS A 476 -7.15 13.12 -6.69
C HIS A 476 -8.44 13.44 -7.45
N LEU A 477 -8.34 14.30 -8.47
CA LEU A 477 -9.48 14.65 -9.30
C LEU A 477 -9.54 13.75 -10.54
N LEU A 478 -10.70 13.10 -10.72
CA LEU A 478 -10.95 12.24 -11.88
C LEU A 478 -11.28 13.08 -13.13
N GLN A 479 -10.59 12.79 -14.23
CA GLN A 479 -10.70 13.55 -15.47
C GLN A 479 -11.65 12.90 -16.48
N GLY A 480 -11.50 11.60 -16.73
CA GLY A 480 -12.33 10.86 -17.69
C GLY A 480 -13.73 10.58 -17.16
N GLU A 481 -14.75 10.69 -18.01
CA GLU A 481 -16.15 10.46 -17.62
C GLU A 481 -16.41 9.00 -17.19
N GLU A 482 -15.80 8.02 -17.86
CA GLU A 482 -15.88 6.60 -17.47
C GLU A 482 -15.34 6.38 -16.04
N ALA A 483 -14.18 6.98 -15.73
CA ALA A 483 -13.57 6.87 -14.41
C ALA A 483 -14.40 7.57 -13.32
N LYS A 484 -15.05 8.70 -13.64
CA LYS A 484 -15.98 9.37 -12.72
C LYS A 484 -17.20 8.48 -12.44
N ALA A 485 -17.81 7.91 -13.47
CA ALA A 485 -18.96 7.03 -13.32
C ALA A 485 -18.62 5.76 -12.52
N GLU A 486 -17.48 5.13 -12.80
CA GLU A 486 -17.00 3.97 -12.06
C GLU A 486 -16.80 4.28 -10.58
N ALA A 487 -16.13 5.40 -10.26
CA ALA A 487 -15.90 5.82 -8.89
C ALA A 487 -17.20 6.21 -8.16
N GLU A 488 -18.17 6.80 -8.87
CA GLU A 488 -19.47 7.19 -8.31
C GLU A 488 -20.30 5.97 -7.90
N ILE A 489 -20.24 4.90 -8.69
CA ILE A 489 -21.02 3.67 -8.47
C ILE A 489 -20.34 2.74 -7.47
N LEU A 490 -19.01 2.56 -7.55
CA LEU A 490 -18.30 1.52 -6.80
C LEU A 490 -17.53 2.05 -5.59
N MET A 491 -16.99 3.26 -5.66
CA MET A 491 -16.01 3.76 -4.68
C MET A 491 -16.58 4.78 -3.69
N LYS A 492 -17.85 5.17 -3.85
CA LYS A 492 -18.52 6.12 -2.98
C LYS A 492 -18.52 5.63 -1.53
N VAL A 493 -18.37 6.54 -0.56
CA VAL A 493 -18.20 6.19 0.87
C VAL A 493 -19.35 5.34 1.38
N GLN A 494 -20.59 5.70 1.07
CA GLN A 494 -21.77 4.96 1.51
C GLN A 494 -21.80 3.49 1.03
N GLU A 495 -21.24 3.19 -0.14
CA GLU A 495 -21.18 1.83 -0.70
C GLU A 495 -20.10 0.97 -0.03
N ASN A 496 -19.28 1.58 0.82
CA ASN A 496 -18.16 0.96 1.53
C ASN A 496 -18.29 1.11 3.05
N ILE A 497 -19.51 1.27 3.57
CA ILE A 497 -19.77 1.27 5.02
C ILE A 497 -19.46 -0.10 5.63
N LEU A 498 -19.78 -1.20 4.92
CA LEU A 498 -19.48 -2.57 5.35
C LEU A 498 -18.04 -2.97 4.99
N SER A 499 -17.32 -3.52 5.97
CA SER A 499 -15.93 -3.95 5.82
C SER A 499 -15.82 -5.29 5.09
N PRO A 500 -15.01 -5.39 4.01
CA PRO A 500 -14.76 -6.66 3.34
C PRO A 500 -14.01 -7.70 4.18
N ARG A 501 -13.47 -7.30 5.33
CA ARG A 501 -12.72 -8.21 6.21
C ARG A 501 -13.63 -9.10 7.05
N PHE A 502 -14.80 -8.60 7.46
CA PHE A 502 -15.65 -9.28 8.44
C PHE A 502 -17.15 -9.04 8.26
N GLY A 503 -17.58 -8.24 7.27
CA GLY A 503 -18.99 -8.05 6.95
C GLY A 503 -19.77 -7.15 7.90
N GLY A 504 -19.11 -6.32 8.70
CA GLY A 504 -19.78 -5.37 9.61
C GLY A 504 -19.43 -3.90 9.31
N PRO A 505 -20.15 -2.94 9.90
CA PRO A 505 -19.99 -1.52 9.59
C PRO A 505 -18.66 -0.99 10.15
N ILE A 506 -17.74 -0.56 9.29
CA ILE A 506 -16.50 0.12 9.71
C ILE A 506 -16.70 1.63 9.94
N ILE A 507 -17.65 2.23 9.22
CA ILE A 507 -18.06 3.63 9.37
C ILE A 507 -19.19 3.66 10.38
N GLY A 508 -19.07 4.49 11.41
CA GLY A 508 -20.07 4.60 12.47
C GLY A 508 -19.75 5.71 13.47
N GLY A 509 -20.58 5.83 14.49
CA GLY A 509 -20.39 6.78 15.58
C GLY A 509 -19.06 6.53 16.31
N ILE A 510 -18.36 7.61 16.65
CA ILE A 510 -17.14 7.58 17.44
C ILE A 510 -17.25 8.55 18.61
N HIS A 511 -16.59 8.24 19.72
CA HIS A 511 -16.34 9.14 20.86
C HIS A 511 -17.59 9.95 21.27
N ASP A 512 -17.59 11.26 21.05
CA ASP A 512 -18.64 12.22 21.44
C ASP A 512 -20.02 11.86 20.90
N ILE A 513 -20.10 11.25 19.70
CA ILE A 513 -21.38 10.80 19.12
C ILE A 513 -21.99 9.71 20.01
N ILE A 514 -21.15 8.78 20.49
CA ILE A 514 -21.55 7.70 21.40
C ILE A 514 -21.94 8.28 22.76
N SER A 515 -21.08 9.13 23.35
CA SER A 515 -21.35 9.76 24.65
C SER A 515 -22.63 10.59 24.63
N GLY A 516 -22.86 11.39 23.58
CA GLY A 516 -24.05 12.21 23.43
C GLY A 516 -25.33 11.37 23.30
N CYS A 517 -25.31 10.30 22.50
CA CYS A 517 -26.44 9.38 22.38
C CYS A 517 -26.71 8.61 23.68
N PHE A 518 -25.65 8.23 24.39
CA PHE A 518 -25.75 7.62 25.72
C PHE A 518 -26.44 8.58 26.70
N LEU A 519 -25.95 9.83 26.82
CA LEU A 519 -26.51 10.84 27.71
C LEU A 519 -27.96 11.21 27.38
N LEU A 520 -28.35 11.11 26.11
CA LEU A 520 -29.72 11.34 25.66
C LEU A 520 -30.66 10.19 26.06
N THR A 521 -30.22 8.94 25.94
CA THR A 521 -31.11 7.75 26.04
C THR A 521 -31.02 7.01 27.37
N HIS A 522 -29.95 7.21 28.14
CA HIS A 522 -29.73 6.53 29.42
C HIS A 522 -30.78 6.93 30.46
N LYS A 523 -31.38 5.93 31.12
CA LYS A 523 -32.46 6.08 32.12
C LYS A 523 -33.65 6.96 31.67
N ASP A 524 -33.84 7.08 30.36
CA ASP A 524 -34.94 7.85 29.75
C ASP A 524 -35.02 9.31 30.24
N ARG A 525 -33.95 10.07 29.97
CA ARG A 525 -33.80 11.45 30.43
C ARG A 525 -34.96 12.34 29.97
N LYS A 526 -35.57 13.08 30.91
CA LYS A 526 -36.52 14.15 30.61
C LYS A 526 -35.78 15.35 30.00
N VAL A 527 -36.09 15.69 28.75
CA VAL A 527 -35.50 16.84 28.04
C VAL A 527 -36.54 17.94 27.91
N ARG A 528 -36.28 19.12 28.47
CA ARG A 528 -37.17 20.29 28.33
C ARG A 528 -37.41 20.65 26.86
N LEU A 529 -38.61 21.15 26.55
CA LEU A 529 -39.06 21.39 25.19
C LEU A 529 -38.17 22.39 24.41
N ASP A 530 -37.60 23.38 25.08
CA ASP A 530 -36.65 24.34 24.51
C ASP A 530 -35.38 23.64 23.95
N LYS A 531 -34.79 22.77 24.77
CA LYS A 531 -33.61 21.97 24.41
C LYS A 531 -33.96 20.90 23.37
N ALA A 532 -35.11 20.24 23.52
CA ALA A 532 -35.59 19.24 22.56
C ALA A 532 -35.78 19.86 21.17
N SER A 533 -36.32 21.08 21.09
CA SER A 533 -36.49 21.81 19.82
C SER A 533 -35.15 22.06 19.12
N TYR A 534 -34.09 22.40 19.87
CA TYR A 534 -32.75 22.56 19.30
C TYR A 534 -32.17 21.23 18.78
N LEU A 535 -32.33 20.14 19.53
CA LEU A 535 -31.88 18.81 19.10
C LEU A 535 -32.58 18.34 17.82
N LEU A 536 -33.89 18.59 17.71
CA LEU A 536 -34.68 18.26 16.51
C LEU A 536 -34.33 19.16 15.32
N ALA A 537 -34.02 20.43 15.57
CA ALA A 537 -33.55 21.35 14.54
C ALA A 537 -32.19 20.91 13.95
N ALA A 538 -31.29 20.35 14.76
CA ALA A 538 -30.00 19.84 14.30
C ALA A 538 -30.13 18.69 13.26
N ILE A 539 -31.25 17.96 13.28
CA ILE A 539 -31.56 16.87 12.35
C ILE A 539 -32.64 17.24 11.31
N ASP A 540 -33.05 18.51 11.24
CA ASP A 540 -34.13 19.04 10.39
C ASP A 540 -35.45 18.24 10.50
N TYR A 541 -35.82 17.83 11.71
CA TYR A 541 -37.06 17.09 11.95
C TYR A 541 -38.28 18.02 12.04
N LYS A 542 -39.36 17.68 11.32
CA LYS A 542 -40.59 18.49 11.20
C LYS A 542 -41.88 17.76 11.61
N GLY A 543 -41.76 16.63 12.32
CA GLY A 543 -42.91 15.85 12.78
C GLY A 543 -43.34 16.18 14.21
N ASP A 544 -44.43 15.55 14.64
CA ASP A 544 -44.97 15.68 15.99
C ASP A 544 -44.34 14.66 16.95
N LEU A 545 -44.06 15.10 18.18
CA LEU A 545 -43.58 14.26 19.27
C LEU A 545 -44.51 14.37 20.48
N PRO A 546 -44.65 13.31 21.31
CA PRO A 546 -45.44 13.37 22.52
C PRO A 546 -44.80 14.36 23.50
N ILE A 547 -45.50 15.46 23.78
CA ILE A 547 -45.08 16.45 24.78
C ILE A 547 -45.73 16.08 26.11
N HIS A 548 -44.91 15.86 27.12
CA HIS A 548 -45.33 15.58 28.48
C HIS A 548 -45.22 16.84 29.34
N VAL A 549 -46.02 16.91 30.41
CA VAL A 549 -45.98 18.00 31.39
C VAL A 549 -45.61 17.38 32.73
N ASP A 550 -44.57 17.92 33.38
CA ASP A 550 -44.15 17.44 34.71
C ASP A 550 -45.03 18.02 35.81
N GLU A 551 -44.88 17.51 37.04
CA GLU A 551 -45.62 17.99 38.22
C GLU A 551 -45.46 19.50 38.48
N ASN A 552 -44.35 20.08 38.01
CA ASN A 552 -44.04 21.52 38.09
C ASN A 552 -44.61 22.36 36.93
N GLY A 553 -45.39 21.77 36.02
CA GLY A 553 -45.96 22.44 34.85
C GLY A 553 -44.98 22.63 33.67
N GLU A 554 -43.75 22.15 33.78
CA GLU A 554 -42.74 22.23 32.70
C GLU A 554 -43.01 21.19 31.60
N ARG A 555 -42.94 21.62 30.34
CA ARG A 555 -43.10 20.74 29.17
C ARG A 555 -41.77 20.05 28.82
N TYR A 556 -41.79 18.73 28.71
CA TYR A 556 -40.63 17.92 28.37
C TYR A 556 -40.97 16.80 27.37
N VAL A 557 -39.93 16.25 26.76
CA VAL A 557 -39.96 15.08 25.87
C VAL A 557 -38.92 14.09 26.38
N TYR A 558 -39.18 12.80 26.25
CA TYR A 558 -38.23 11.77 26.61
C TYR A 558 -37.11 11.65 25.58
N GLY A 559 -35.87 11.49 26.05
CA GLY A 559 -34.71 11.37 25.15
C GLY A 559 -34.79 10.17 24.20
N ARG A 560 -35.45 9.08 24.61
CA ARG A 560 -35.73 7.93 23.74
C ARG A 560 -36.70 8.25 22.60
N ASP A 561 -37.70 9.10 22.84
CA ASP A 561 -38.64 9.55 21.80
C ASP A 561 -37.92 10.43 20.77
N ILE A 562 -37.01 11.31 21.24
CA ILE A 562 -36.16 12.12 20.36
C ILE A 562 -35.29 11.21 19.47
N PHE A 563 -34.63 10.20 20.05
CA PHE A 563 -33.81 9.26 19.27
C PHE A 563 -34.65 8.42 18.29
N SER A 564 -35.87 8.06 18.68
CA SER A 564 -36.80 7.28 17.84
C SER A 564 -37.15 7.99 16.52
N THR A 565 -37.04 9.32 16.45
CA THR A 565 -37.24 10.07 15.19
C THR A 565 -36.27 9.71 14.07
N LEU A 566 -35.14 9.09 14.41
CA LEU A 566 -34.11 8.66 13.45
C LEU A 566 -34.38 7.28 12.85
N LEU A 567 -35.26 6.49 13.46
CA LEU A 567 -35.45 5.08 13.12
C LEU A 567 -36.52 4.91 12.03
N PRO A 568 -36.36 3.93 11.12
CA PRO A 568 -37.43 3.51 10.22
C PRO A 568 -38.65 3.01 11.01
N LYS A 569 -39.86 3.33 10.55
CA LYS A 569 -41.12 3.11 11.28
C LYS A 569 -41.52 1.64 11.47
N ASP A 570 -40.95 0.74 10.70
CA ASP A 570 -41.19 -0.70 10.73
C ASP A 570 -40.07 -1.47 11.43
N LEU A 571 -38.94 -0.82 11.75
CA LEU A 571 -37.78 -1.46 12.38
C LEU A 571 -38.16 -2.04 13.75
N THR A 572 -37.87 -3.32 13.94
CA THR A 572 -38.04 -4.03 15.20
C THR A 572 -36.78 -4.85 15.48
N MET A 573 -36.16 -4.65 16.65
CA MET A 573 -34.96 -5.38 17.00
C MET A 573 -34.72 -5.40 18.51
N LYS A 574 -34.00 -6.41 18.98
CA LYS A 574 -33.49 -6.51 20.36
C LYS A 574 -32.06 -6.98 20.39
N TYR A 575 -31.26 -6.30 21.19
CA TYR A 575 -29.86 -6.65 21.39
C TYR A 575 -29.36 -6.12 22.73
N LYS A 576 -28.24 -6.67 23.21
CA LYS A 576 -27.63 -6.30 24.48
C LYS A 576 -26.73 -5.07 24.33
N SER A 577 -26.91 -4.08 25.20
CA SER A 577 -26.04 -2.90 25.31
C SER A 577 -24.69 -3.26 25.95
N LYS A 578 -23.67 -2.47 25.67
CA LYS A 578 -22.33 -2.60 26.26
C LYS A 578 -22.33 -2.25 27.75
N VAL A 579 -23.10 -1.23 28.14
CA VAL A 579 -23.11 -0.66 29.49
C VAL A 579 -23.44 -1.69 30.57
N TYR A 580 -24.29 -2.66 30.22
CA TYR A 580 -24.69 -3.77 31.09
C TYR A 580 -24.29 -5.13 30.51
N ALA A 581 -23.19 -5.21 29.76
CA ALA A 581 -22.75 -6.47 29.15
C ALA A 581 -22.61 -7.62 30.17
N ASP A 582 -22.18 -7.30 31.39
CA ASP A 582 -21.94 -8.28 32.47
C ASP A 582 -23.17 -8.62 33.31
N ARG A 583 -24.31 -7.95 33.07
CA ARG A 583 -25.57 -8.18 33.81
C ARG A 583 -26.65 -8.64 32.85
N ASP A 584 -27.53 -9.54 33.29
CA ASP A 584 -28.68 -10.00 32.50
C ASP A 584 -29.98 -9.42 33.07
N THR A 585 -30.04 -8.09 33.15
CA THR A 585 -31.22 -7.35 33.57
C THR A 585 -32.02 -6.90 32.36
N SER A 586 -33.33 -6.64 32.52
CA SER A 586 -34.16 -6.13 31.43
C SER A 586 -33.61 -4.81 30.84
N GLU A 587 -33.04 -3.94 31.69
CA GLU A 587 -32.38 -2.68 31.29
C GLU A 587 -31.13 -2.87 30.41
N ALA A 588 -30.53 -4.05 30.41
CA ALA A 588 -29.38 -4.38 29.58
C ALA A 588 -29.74 -4.53 28.10
N TYR A 589 -31.03 -4.73 27.78
CA TYR A 589 -31.49 -4.92 26.41
C TYR A 589 -32.01 -3.61 25.82
N VAL A 590 -31.52 -3.29 24.63
CA VAL A 590 -32.12 -2.30 23.75
C VAL A 590 -33.27 -2.96 23.02
N VAL A 591 -34.47 -2.39 23.13
CA VAL A 591 -35.69 -2.90 22.50
C VAL A 591 -36.32 -1.81 21.65
N ILE A 592 -36.30 -2.02 20.34
CA ILE A 592 -36.94 -1.16 19.34
C ILE A 592 -38.13 -1.92 18.79
N LYS A 593 -39.30 -1.29 18.78
CA LYS A 593 -40.55 -1.85 18.23
C LYS A 593 -41.16 -0.83 17.27
N LYS A 594 -41.31 -1.21 16.00
CA LYS A 594 -41.91 -0.35 14.96
C LYS A 594 -41.35 1.08 14.98
N GLY A 595 -40.02 1.19 14.95
CA GLY A 595 -39.30 2.47 14.94
C GLY A 595 -39.31 3.25 16.25
N VAL A 596 -39.84 2.70 17.35
CA VAL A 596 -39.84 3.36 18.66
C VAL A 596 -38.90 2.63 19.63
N LEU A 597 -37.94 3.37 20.17
CA LEU A 597 -37.02 2.90 21.21
C LEU A 597 -37.77 2.83 22.56
N LYS A 598 -38.22 1.63 22.93
CA LYS A 598 -39.00 1.40 24.16
C LYS A 598 -38.12 1.26 25.39
N GLN A 599 -36.96 0.63 25.25
CA GLN A 599 -36.07 0.32 26.36
C GLN A 599 -34.61 0.29 25.90
N GLY A 600 -33.71 0.50 26.86
CA GLY A 600 -32.26 0.39 26.68
C GLY A 600 -31.57 1.75 26.55
N THR A 601 -30.27 1.69 26.32
CA THR A 601 -29.39 2.85 26.13
C THR A 601 -28.60 2.65 24.84
N ILE A 602 -28.47 3.70 24.05
CA ILE A 602 -27.70 3.70 22.80
C ILE A 602 -26.23 3.96 23.13
N ASP A 603 -25.38 3.02 22.73
CA ASP A 603 -23.93 3.01 23.01
C ASP A 603 -23.12 2.47 21.82
N GLU A 604 -21.83 2.13 22.02
CA GLU A 604 -20.94 1.60 20.97
C GLU A 604 -21.52 0.37 20.25
N ASN A 605 -22.23 -0.52 20.95
CA ASN A 605 -22.83 -1.71 20.33
C ASN A 605 -24.05 -1.35 19.45
N SER A 606 -24.58 -0.15 19.59
CA SER A 606 -25.73 0.31 18.80
C SER A 606 -25.26 0.98 17.51
N ILE A 607 -24.45 2.04 17.63
CA ILE A 607 -24.10 2.94 16.52
C ILE A 607 -22.60 3.01 16.25
N GLY A 608 -21.77 2.34 17.05
CA GLY A 608 -20.32 2.46 17.00
C GLY A 608 -19.72 1.85 15.74
N ALA A 609 -18.58 2.40 15.31
CA ALA A 609 -17.74 1.74 14.30
C ALA A 609 -17.38 0.31 14.76
N PHE A 610 -17.33 -0.63 13.82
CA PHE A 610 -17.11 -2.08 13.99
C PHE A 610 -18.22 -2.87 14.70
N LYS A 611 -18.92 -2.29 15.69
CA LYS A 611 -19.85 -3.01 16.59
C LYS A 611 -21.31 -2.62 16.45
N GLY A 612 -21.64 -1.61 15.66
CA GLY A 612 -22.98 -1.04 15.59
C GLY A 612 -24.01 -2.00 14.99
N LYS A 613 -24.74 -2.73 15.85
CA LYS A 613 -25.77 -3.68 15.45
C LYS A 613 -27.01 -3.01 14.86
N LEU A 614 -27.42 -1.87 15.43
CA LEU A 614 -28.52 -1.07 14.91
C LEU A 614 -28.17 -0.51 13.53
N LEU A 615 -26.94 -0.02 13.37
CA LEU A 615 -26.47 0.47 12.08
C LEU A 615 -26.40 -0.65 11.03
N ASP A 616 -25.84 -1.82 11.37
CA ASP A 616 -25.77 -2.97 10.46
C ASP A 616 -27.15 -3.42 9.98
N ARG A 617 -28.13 -3.47 10.89
CA ARG A 617 -29.52 -3.82 10.56
C ARG A 617 -30.15 -2.81 9.59
N ILE A 618 -29.95 -1.50 9.81
CA ILE A 618 -30.47 -0.46 8.92
C ILE A 618 -29.87 -0.59 7.51
N LEU A 619 -28.56 -0.86 7.41
CA LEU A 619 -27.86 -1.00 6.13
C LEU A 619 -28.39 -2.19 5.30
N ARG A 620 -28.67 -3.32 5.97
CA ARG A 620 -29.11 -4.56 5.32
C ARG A 620 -30.56 -4.51 4.88
N ASP A 621 -31.45 -3.98 5.72
CA ASP A 621 -32.89 -3.98 5.47
C ASP A 621 -33.34 -2.83 4.56
N TYR A 622 -32.75 -1.64 4.73
CA TYR A 622 -33.21 -0.40 4.07
C TYR A 622 -32.20 0.13 3.05
N GLY A 623 -31.04 -0.51 2.91
CA GLY A 623 -30.00 -0.16 1.95
C GLY A 623 -29.03 0.92 2.42
N MET A 624 -27.99 1.14 1.59
CA MET A 624 -26.86 2.00 1.93
C MET A 624 -27.23 3.49 2.02
N ASP A 625 -28.18 3.97 1.24
CA ASP A 625 -28.64 5.36 1.28
C ASP A 625 -29.34 5.69 2.62
N ALA A 626 -30.17 4.77 3.13
CA ALA A 626 -30.81 4.92 4.43
C ALA A 626 -29.77 4.90 5.57
N GLY A 627 -28.78 4.02 5.47
CA GLY A 627 -27.65 3.99 6.41
C GLY A 627 -26.83 5.27 6.42
N ARG A 628 -26.55 5.86 5.25
CA ARG A 628 -25.89 7.18 5.14
C ARG A 628 -26.68 8.27 5.86
N GLU A 629 -27.97 8.37 5.57
CA GLU A 629 -28.83 9.39 6.21
C GLU A 629 -28.90 9.22 7.73
N PHE A 630 -28.97 7.96 8.18
CA PHE A 630 -28.96 7.64 9.59
C PHE A 630 -27.65 8.09 10.25
N ILE A 631 -26.48 7.76 9.67
CA ILE A 631 -25.18 8.18 10.19
C ILE A 631 -25.06 9.71 10.24
N ASP A 632 -25.41 10.41 9.17
CA ASP A 632 -25.36 11.88 9.09
C ASP A 632 -26.22 12.53 10.20
N LYS A 633 -27.44 12.03 10.42
CA LYS A 633 -28.36 12.55 11.45
C LYS A 633 -27.93 12.18 12.86
N VAL A 634 -27.51 10.94 13.10
CA VAL A 634 -26.99 10.48 14.41
C VAL A 634 -25.78 11.29 14.83
N THR A 635 -24.90 11.62 13.89
CA THR A 635 -23.70 12.43 14.14
C THR A 635 -24.08 13.81 14.66
N ARG A 636 -24.98 14.50 13.96
CA ARG A 636 -25.46 15.84 14.35
C ARG A 636 -26.21 15.80 15.68
N LEU A 637 -27.08 14.80 15.89
CA LEU A 637 -27.84 14.64 17.13
C LEU A 637 -26.92 14.38 18.32
N GLY A 638 -25.97 13.45 18.19
CA GLY A 638 -25.04 13.09 19.26
C GLY A 638 -24.18 14.27 19.69
N ILE A 639 -23.65 15.03 18.73
CA ILE A 639 -22.84 16.23 19.02
C ILE A 639 -23.70 17.33 19.65
N ALA A 640 -24.91 17.58 19.14
CA ALA A 640 -25.82 18.56 19.71
C ALA A 640 -26.23 18.18 21.16
N ALA A 641 -26.49 16.89 21.42
CA ALA A 641 -26.81 16.37 22.74
C ALA A 641 -25.63 16.54 23.72
N CYS A 642 -24.42 16.16 23.30
CA CYS A 642 -23.21 16.34 24.10
C CYS A 642 -23.00 17.83 24.46
N THR A 643 -23.18 18.72 23.47
CA THR A 643 -23.06 20.18 23.65
C THR A 643 -24.08 20.73 24.65
N ILE A 644 -25.35 20.33 24.54
CA ILE A 644 -26.44 20.85 25.40
C ILE A 644 -26.35 20.34 26.82
N PHE A 645 -26.02 19.06 27.00
CA PHE A 645 -25.98 18.45 28.30
C PHE A 645 -24.71 18.79 29.07
N GLY A 646 -23.66 19.21 28.37
CA GLY A 646 -22.35 19.44 28.94
C GLY A 646 -21.68 18.12 29.28
N PHE A 647 -20.49 17.90 28.73
CA PHE A 647 -19.71 16.71 29.03
C PHE A 647 -18.26 17.13 29.23
N THR A 648 -17.76 16.92 30.44
CA THR A 648 -16.39 17.24 30.83
C THR A 648 -15.87 16.14 31.74
N THR A 649 -14.56 16.00 31.79
CA THR A 649 -13.89 15.19 32.79
C THR A 649 -13.08 16.11 33.71
N SER A 650 -12.97 15.75 34.97
CA SER A 650 -12.26 16.50 35.99
C SER A 650 -11.37 15.56 36.80
N ILE A 651 -10.42 16.13 37.54
CA ILE A 651 -9.42 15.32 38.28
C ILE A 651 -10.08 14.44 39.35
N ASP A 652 -11.20 14.86 39.91
CA ASP A 652 -12.02 14.14 40.89
C ASP A 652 -12.76 12.93 40.31
N ASP A 653 -12.86 12.80 38.99
CA ASP A 653 -13.38 11.58 38.35
C ASP A 653 -12.51 10.35 38.65
N GLU A 654 -11.29 10.54 39.15
CA GLU A 654 -10.38 9.45 39.53
C GLU A 654 -10.19 9.38 41.05
N ASP A 655 -10.96 10.14 41.85
CA ASP A 655 -10.90 10.08 43.30
C ASP A 655 -11.63 8.86 43.83
N ILE A 656 -10.91 8.08 44.63
CA ILE A 656 -11.45 6.98 45.41
C ILE A 656 -11.39 7.33 46.90
N PRO A 657 -12.37 6.89 47.72
CA PRO A 657 -12.36 7.12 49.16
C PRO A 657 -11.08 6.60 49.82
N GLU A 658 -10.67 7.20 50.94
CA GLU A 658 -9.50 6.75 51.71
C GLU A 658 -9.62 5.28 52.15
N GLU A 659 -10.84 4.80 52.45
CA GLU A 659 -11.11 3.40 52.75
C GLU A 659 -10.71 2.47 51.59
N ALA A 660 -10.99 2.88 50.35
CA ALA A 660 -10.62 2.11 49.16
C ALA A 660 -9.11 2.14 48.94
N LYS A 661 -8.45 3.28 49.17
CA LYS A 661 -6.98 3.40 49.10
C LYS A 661 -6.28 2.49 50.09
N LEU A 662 -6.78 2.43 51.33
CA LEU A 662 -6.25 1.55 52.38
C LEU A 662 -6.41 0.08 51.99
N LYS A 663 -7.59 -0.34 51.52
CA LYS A 663 -7.81 -1.72 51.04
C LYS A 663 -6.87 -2.09 49.88
N ILE A 664 -6.66 -1.18 48.93
CA ILE A 664 -5.73 -1.40 47.81
C ILE A 664 -4.30 -1.57 48.35
N GLN A 665 -3.89 -0.72 49.30
CA GLN A 665 -2.57 -0.82 49.91
C GLN A 665 -2.38 -2.15 50.66
N GLU A 666 -3.35 -2.56 51.49
CA GLU A 666 -3.32 -3.84 52.21
C GLU A 666 -3.19 -5.03 51.24
N GLY A 667 -3.98 -5.04 50.17
CA GLY A 667 -3.90 -6.12 49.17
C GLY A 667 -2.59 -6.12 48.37
N LEU A 668 -1.99 -4.94 48.11
CA LEU A 668 -0.66 -4.85 47.51
C LEU A 668 0.44 -5.34 48.45
N GLU A 669 0.34 -5.05 49.75
CA GLU A 669 1.28 -5.54 50.77
C GLU A 669 1.19 -7.08 50.91
N GLU A 670 -0.02 -7.65 50.91
CA GLU A 670 -0.22 -9.11 50.91
C GLU A 670 0.40 -9.76 49.67
N ALA A 671 0.24 -9.14 48.49
CA ALA A 671 0.87 -9.63 47.26
C ALA A 671 2.40 -9.57 47.33
N MET A 672 2.98 -8.51 47.90
CA MET A 672 4.43 -8.40 48.10
C MET A 672 4.95 -9.47 49.07
N GLU A 673 4.19 -9.80 50.11
CA GLU A 673 4.58 -10.85 51.07
C GLU A 673 4.54 -12.25 50.44
N LYS A 674 3.51 -12.54 49.63
CA LYS A 674 3.47 -13.78 48.83
C LYS A 674 4.66 -13.90 47.88
N ILE A 675 5.09 -12.80 47.27
CA ILE A 675 6.27 -12.79 46.38
C ILE A 675 7.55 -13.08 47.17
N LYS A 676 7.71 -12.55 48.39
CA LYS A 676 8.85 -12.90 49.24
C LYS A 676 8.85 -14.37 49.63
N GLN A 677 7.70 -14.96 49.92
CA GLN A 677 7.57 -16.39 50.21
C GLN A 677 7.99 -17.25 49.01
N LEU A 678 7.58 -16.87 47.79
CA LEU A 678 8.02 -17.55 46.56
C LEU A 678 9.53 -17.44 46.35
N ILE A 679 10.12 -16.28 46.64
CA ILE A 679 11.58 -16.09 46.54
C ILE A 679 12.30 -16.94 47.59
N HIS A 680 11.81 -17.02 48.83
CA HIS A 680 12.40 -17.87 49.86
C HIS A 680 12.29 -19.36 49.54
N ALA A 681 11.16 -19.81 49.00
CA ALA A 681 11.01 -21.19 48.52
C ALA A 681 12.00 -21.50 47.39
N TYR A 682 12.26 -20.53 46.51
CA TYR A 682 13.26 -20.66 45.46
C TYR A 682 14.70 -20.68 46.02
N GLU A 683 15.03 -19.81 46.98
CA GLU A 683 16.35 -19.79 47.64
C GLU A 683 16.65 -21.06 48.44
N ASN A 684 15.62 -21.75 48.93
CA ASN A 684 15.73 -23.01 49.67
C ASN A 684 15.64 -24.26 48.78
N ASP A 685 15.57 -24.12 47.44
CA ASP A 685 15.35 -25.22 46.49
C ASP A 685 14.04 -26.03 46.73
N GLU A 686 13.03 -25.39 47.34
CA GLU A 686 11.71 -25.97 47.65
C GLU A 686 10.65 -25.69 46.56
N LEU A 687 10.97 -24.84 45.57
CA LEU A 687 10.05 -24.48 44.50
C LEU A 687 9.95 -25.57 43.43
N GLU A 688 8.78 -26.20 43.32
CA GLU A 688 8.49 -27.17 42.24
C GLU A 688 8.46 -26.48 40.87
N ALA A 689 9.31 -26.95 39.95
CA ALA A 689 9.37 -26.42 38.59
C ALA A 689 8.13 -26.81 37.78
N LEU A 690 7.57 -25.86 37.02
CA LEU A 690 6.49 -26.13 36.09
C LEU A 690 6.99 -27.04 34.94
N PRO A 691 6.13 -27.93 34.40
CA PRO A 691 6.52 -28.81 33.30
C PRO A 691 7.10 -28.04 32.10
N GLY A 692 8.32 -28.42 31.70
CA GLY A 692 9.01 -27.81 30.56
C GLY A 692 9.65 -26.44 30.83
N ARG A 693 9.70 -25.99 32.08
CA ARG A 693 10.32 -24.73 32.52
C ARG A 693 11.42 -24.96 33.53
N SER A 694 12.39 -24.06 33.59
CA SER A 694 13.39 -24.07 34.66
C SER A 694 12.76 -23.59 35.99
N PRO A 695 13.36 -23.91 37.15
CA PRO A 695 12.94 -23.35 38.43
C PRO A 695 12.94 -21.81 38.43
N GLU A 696 13.93 -21.18 37.78
CA GLU A 696 14.03 -19.72 37.60
C GLU A 696 12.85 -19.15 36.79
N GLU A 697 12.55 -19.76 35.63
CA GLU A 697 11.42 -19.35 34.81
C GLU A 697 10.08 -19.57 35.54
N THR A 698 10.00 -20.63 36.34
CA THR A 698 8.83 -20.94 37.17
C THR A 698 8.59 -19.85 38.22
N LEU A 699 9.65 -19.43 38.92
CA LEU A 699 9.57 -18.33 39.88
C LEU A 699 9.07 -17.05 39.21
N GLU A 700 9.67 -16.67 38.07
CA GLU A 700 9.29 -15.47 37.33
C GLU A 700 7.82 -15.51 36.89
N MET A 701 7.33 -16.65 36.40
CA MET A 701 5.93 -16.82 35.99
C MET A 701 4.95 -16.73 37.17
N GLU A 702 5.23 -17.39 38.30
CA GLU A 702 4.35 -17.31 39.47
C GLU A 702 4.34 -15.89 40.07
N ILE A 703 5.48 -15.18 40.08
CA ILE A 703 5.50 -13.77 40.49
C ILE A 703 4.68 -12.90 39.53
N MET A 704 4.79 -13.09 38.21
CA MET A 704 3.96 -12.37 37.24
C MET A 704 2.46 -12.63 37.43
N LYS A 705 2.07 -13.85 37.79
CA LYS A 705 0.69 -14.21 38.10
C LYS A 705 0.18 -13.54 39.38
N VAL A 706 0.99 -13.49 40.44
CA VAL A 706 0.64 -12.79 41.69
C VAL A 706 0.50 -11.29 41.46
N THR A 707 1.46 -10.67 40.78
CA THR A 707 1.41 -9.23 40.43
C THR A 707 0.25 -8.87 39.50
N GLY A 708 -0.12 -9.76 38.57
CA GLY A 708 -1.31 -9.63 37.73
C GLY A 708 -2.60 -9.62 38.56
N LYS A 709 -2.78 -10.60 39.44
CA LYS A 709 -3.94 -10.67 40.35
C LYS A 709 -4.03 -9.43 41.26
N ALA A 710 -2.90 -8.96 41.78
CA ALA A 710 -2.87 -7.78 42.63
C ALA A 710 -3.32 -6.51 41.89
N ARG A 711 -2.95 -6.37 40.62
CA ARG A 711 -3.43 -5.29 39.75
C ARG A 711 -4.93 -5.39 39.50
N ASP A 712 -5.43 -6.58 39.17
CA ASP A 712 -6.84 -6.77 38.83
C ASP A 712 -7.73 -6.51 40.07
N MET A 713 -7.33 -7.00 41.24
CA MET A 713 -7.97 -6.69 42.53
C MET A 713 -7.99 -5.18 42.82
N ALA A 714 -6.85 -4.49 42.65
CA ALA A 714 -6.80 -3.04 42.83
C ALA A 714 -7.73 -2.30 41.86
N GLY A 715 -7.90 -2.83 40.66
CA GLY A 715 -8.81 -2.31 39.66
C GLY A 715 -10.28 -2.53 39.97
N GLU A 716 -10.64 -3.70 40.50
CA GLU A 716 -12.00 -4.02 40.96
C GLU A 716 -12.42 -3.12 42.12
N ILE A 717 -11.57 -2.99 43.16
CA ILE A 717 -11.84 -2.11 44.31
C ILE A 717 -12.02 -0.66 43.85
N ALA A 718 -11.16 -0.16 42.96
CA ALA A 718 -11.33 1.18 42.40
C ALA A 718 -12.64 1.30 41.60
N GLY A 719 -12.97 0.29 40.80
CA GLY A 719 -14.17 0.27 39.95
C GLY A 719 -15.50 0.25 40.72
N GLU A 720 -15.54 -0.36 41.91
CA GLU A 720 -16.75 -0.37 42.76
C GLU A 720 -17.14 1.03 43.26
N HIS A 721 -16.15 1.89 43.49
CA HIS A 721 -16.35 3.25 43.99
C HIS A 721 -16.51 4.29 42.88
N LEU A 722 -16.26 3.92 41.62
CA LEU A 722 -16.41 4.77 40.46
C LEU A 722 -17.78 4.55 39.80
N GLY A 723 -18.76 5.36 40.20
CA GLY A 723 -20.15 5.26 39.75
C GLY A 723 -20.42 5.73 38.31
N LEU A 724 -21.60 5.41 37.78
CA LEU A 724 -22.06 5.83 36.44
C LEU A 724 -22.43 7.33 36.32
N GLU A 725 -22.33 8.08 37.41
CA GLU A 725 -22.52 9.55 37.41
C GLU A 725 -21.26 10.29 36.98
N ASN A 726 -20.13 9.59 36.93
CA ASN A 726 -18.83 10.10 36.54
C ASN A 726 -18.64 10.01 35.02
N SER A 727 -18.21 11.11 34.40
CA SER A 727 -18.01 11.22 32.95
C SER A 727 -16.96 10.24 32.43
N ALA A 728 -15.86 10.02 33.15
CA ALA A 728 -14.81 9.10 32.76
C ALA A 728 -15.33 7.65 32.72
N VAL A 729 -16.14 7.26 33.71
CA VAL A 729 -16.80 5.95 33.74
C VAL A 729 -17.81 5.81 32.61
N ILE A 730 -18.59 6.86 32.33
CA ILE A 730 -19.51 6.90 31.20
C ILE A 730 -18.75 6.65 29.89
N MET A 731 -17.62 7.31 29.65
CA MET A 731 -16.81 7.09 28.44
C MET A 731 -16.32 5.64 28.31
N ALA A 732 -15.84 5.05 29.41
CA ALA A 732 -15.33 3.69 29.43
C ALA A 732 -16.43 2.64 29.21
N LYS A 733 -17.57 2.77 29.92
CA LYS A 733 -18.68 1.81 29.85
C LYS A 733 -19.53 1.93 28.59
N SER A 734 -19.74 3.15 28.07
CA SER A 734 -20.42 3.37 26.79
C SER A 734 -19.57 2.90 25.59
N GLY A 735 -18.25 2.81 25.78
CA GLY A 735 -17.31 2.49 24.71
C GLY A 735 -16.94 3.67 23.81
N ALA A 736 -17.27 4.90 24.24
CA ALA A 736 -16.87 6.11 23.55
C ALA A 736 -15.34 6.26 23.54
N ARG A 737 -14.67 6.21 24.70
CA ARG A 737 -13.20 6.29 24.78
C ARG A 737 -12.71 5.75 26.12
N GLY A 738 -11.57 5.07 26.10
CA GLY A 738 -10.98 4.49 27.30
C GLY A 738 -11.59 3.13 27.69
N SER A 739 -11.02 2.54 28.73
CA SER A 739 -11.42 1.25 29.28
C SER A 739 -11.46 1.34 30.81
N MET A 740 -12.22 0.44 31.45
CA MET A 740 -12.20 0.34 32.91
C MET A 740 -10.79 0.03 33.43
N LEU A 741 -10.01 -0.78 32.70
CA LEU A 741 -8.62 -1.08 33.04
C LEU A 741 -7.75 0.19 33.12
N ASN A 742 -7.90 1.12 32.18
CA ASN A 742 -7.11 2.36 32.20
C ASN A 742 -7.51 3.26 33.38
N LEU A 743 -8.81 3.35 33.69
CA LEU A 743 -9.29 4.09 34.88
C LEU A 743 -8.78 3.47 36.18
N SER A 744 -8.79 2.14 36.24
CA SER A 744 -8.21 1.36 37.34
C SER A 744 -6.70 1.60 37.49
N GLN A 745 -5.95 1.82 36.40
CA GLN A 745 -4.53 2.18 36.49
C GLN A 745 -4.29 3.61 36.98
N MET A 746 -5.18 4.54 36.62
CA MET A 746 -5.10 5.94 37.05
C MET A 746 -5.43 6.09 38.53
N SER A 747 -6.39 5.31 39.05
CA SER A 747 -6.87 5.39 40.44
C SER A 747 -6.22 4.37 41.38
N GLY A 748 -5.98 3.13 40.92
CA GLY A 748 -5.53 1.98 41.72
C GLY A 748 -4.02 1.75 41.68
N CYS A 749 -3.51 1.04 40.66
CA CYS A 749 -2.06 0.85 40.45
C CYS A 749 -1.73 0.58 38.97
N VAL A 750 -0.53 0.97 38.51
CA VAL A 750 -0.12 0.73 37.12
C VAL A 750 0.20 -0.75 36.88
N GLY A 751 0.85 -1.41 37.84
CA GLY A 751 1.18 -2.84 37.83
C GLY A 751 2.57 -3.17 37.27
N GLN A 752 2.78 -4.44 36.95
CA GLN A 752 4.08 -4.98 36.52
C GLN A 752 4.52 -4.43 35.16
N GLN A 753 5.73 -3.86 35.08
CA GLN A 753 6.37 -3.50 33.82
C GLN A 753 7.16 -4.68 33.28
N ALA A 754 7.02 -4.96 31.99
CA ALA A 754 7.73 -6.05 31.31
C ALA A 754 8.51 -5.49 30.12
N VAL A 755 9.57 -6.19 29.73
CA VAL A 755 10.31 -5.95 28.48
C VAL A 755 10.51 -7.29 27.80
N ARG A 756 9.95 -7.47 26.60
CA ARG A 756 9.99 -8.73 25.82
C ARG A 756 9.35 -9.92 26.54
N GLY A 757 8.31 -9.67 27.32
CA GLY A 757 7.54 -10.71 28.02
C GLY A 757 8.11 -11.13 29.38
N GLU A 758 9.28 -10.64 29.77
CA GLU A 758 9.90 -10.90 31.08
C GLU A 758 9.86 -9.64 31.97
N ARG A 759 9.96 -9.84 33.29
CA ARG A 759 10.20 -8.72 34.22
C ARG A 759 11.55 -8.07 33.93
N ILE A 760 11.68 -6.80 34.33
CA ILE A 760 12.87 -6.01 34.01
C ILE A 760 14.07 -6.59 34.78
N HIS A 761 15.05 -7.10 34.05
CA HIS A 761 16.32 -7.60 34.62
C HIS A 761 17.56 -6.88 34.07
N ARG A 762 17.44 -6.17 32.93
CA ARG A 762 18.57 -5.50 32.27
C ARG A 762 18.98 -4.25 33.05
N GLY A 763 20.25 -4.19 33.47
CA GLY A 763 20.76 -3.09 34.29
C GLY A 763 22.22 -3.30 34.70
N TYR A 764 22.54 -3.00 35.96
CA TYR A 764 23.86 -3.25 36.55
C TYR A 764 24.10 -4.76 36.77
N LYS A 765 25.36 -5.13 37.03
CA LYS A 765 25.71 -6.53 37.38
C LYS A 765 24.95 -6.95 38.65
N HIS A 766 24.07 -7.96 38.53
CA HIS A 766 23.20 -8.50 39.58
C HIS A 766 22.11 -7.56 40.14
N ARG A 767 21.74 -6.47 39.46
CA ARG A 767 20.59 -5.62 39.87
C ARG A 767 20.15 -4.70 38.74
N THR A 768 18.89 -4.30 38.71
CA THR A 768 18.36 -3.37 37.70
C THR A 768 18.87 -1.94 37.89
N LEU A 769 18.65 -1.38 39.07
CA LEU A 769 19.01 0.00 39.45
C LEU A 769 20.01 0.02 40.62
N PRO A 770 20.81 1.10 40.78
CA PRO A 770 21.81 1.19 41.85
C PRO A 770 21.19 1.33 43.25
N HIS A 771 19.88 1.60 43.32
CA HIS A 771 19.10 1.75 44.55
C HIS A 771 18.72 0.41 45.20
N PHE A 772 18.82 -0.71 44.48
CA PHE A 772 18.50 -2.04 44.99
C PHE A 772 19.75 -2.81 45.41
N LYS A 773 19.57 -3.78 46.32
CA LYS A 773 20.63 -4.72 46.72
C LYS A 773 21.02 -5.61 45.54
N LYS A 774 22.25 -6.11 45.55
CA LYS A 774 22.69 -7.09 44.54
C LYS A 774 21.96 -8.41 44.79
N GLY A 775 21.41 -9.00 43.73
CA GLY A 775 20.65 -10.25 43.77
C GLY A 775 19.16 -10.08 44.10
N ASP A 776 18.65 -8.86 44.26
CA ASP A 776 17.26 -8.63 44.65
C ASP A 776 16.26 -9.04 43.54
N LEU A 777 15.43 -10.05 43.84
CA LEU A 777 14.39 -10.59 42.96
C LEU A 777 12.98 -10.06 43.29
N GLY A 778 12.88 -9.16 44.28
CA GLY A 778 11.62 -8.59 44.75
C GLY A 778 10.84 -7.84 43.66
N ALA A 779 9.54 -7.67 43.89
CA ALA A 779 8.62 -7.04 42.94
C ALA A 779 9.09 -5.63 42.50
N GLN A 780 9.46 -4.77 43.47
CA GLN A 780 9.93 -3.42 43.20
C GLN A 780 11.27 -3.40 42.45
N ALA A 781 12.21 -4.29 42.81
CA ALA A 781 13.53 -4.38 42.18
C ALA A 781 13.44 -4.81 40.71
N LYS A 782 12.37 -5.53 40.34
CA LYS A 782 12.10 -6.04 38.99
C LYS A 782 11.00 -5.28 38.26
N GLY A 783 10.69 -4.05 38.70
CA GLY A 783 9.85 -3.12 37.94
C GLY A 783 8.33 -3.25 38.15
N PHE A 784 7.88 -3.69 39.33
CA PHE A 784 6.48 -3.54 39.73
C PHE A 784 6.18 -2.10 40.18
N VAL A 785 5.20 -1.46 39.55
CA VAL A 785 4.75 -0.10 39.89
C VAL A 785 3.49 -0.19 40.73
N ALA A 786 3.64 0.05 42.04
CA ALA A 786 2.55 -0.04 43.01
C ALA A 786 1.73 1.26 43.05
N SER A 787 2.36 2.40 42.74
CA SER A 787 1.68 3.69 42.66
C SER A 787 0.75 3.79 41.45
N SER A 788 -0.32 4.56 41.58
CA SER A 788 -1.17 4.98 40.46
C SER A 788 -0.66 6.28 39.84
N TYR A 789 -1.15 6.64 38.65
CA TYR A 789 -0.80 7.91 38.02
C TYR A 789 -1.26 9.12 38.85
N LYS A 790 -2.41 9.02 39.52
CA LYS A 790 -2.94 10.07 40.39
C LYS A 790 -2.11 10.27 41.65
N ARG A 791 -1.67 9.18 42.28
CA ARG A 791 -0.78 9.23 43.46
C ARG A 791 0.60 9.79 43.10
N GLY A 792 1.05 9.58 41.87
CA GLY A 792 2.37 9.96 41.38
C GLY A 792 3.38 8.84 41.56
N LEU A 793 4.25 8.67 40.55
CA LEU A 793 5.26 7.61 40.53
C LEU A 793 6.52 8.03 41.29
N THR A 794 7.11 7.09 42.03
CA THR A 794 8.45 7.28 42.61
C THR A 794 9.54 7.32 41.52
N PRO A 795 10.75 7.84 41.79
CA PRO A 795 11.80 7.92 40.78
C PRO A 795 12.18 6.57 40.14
N THR A 796 12.17 5.48 40.93
CA THR A 796 12.43 4.12 40.43
C THR A 796 11.28 3.61 39.58
N GLU A 797 10.03 3.79 40.02
CA GLU A 797 8.83 3.43 39.27
C GLU A 797 8.73 4.18 37.93
N TYR A 798 8.98 5.49 37.92
CA TYR A 798 9.00 6.31 36.71
C TYR A 798 10.02 5.78 35.69
N PHE A 799 11.21 5.40 36.16
CA PHE A 799 12.25 4.86 35.29
C PHE A 799 11.88 3.49 34.73
N PHE A 800 11.31 2.59 35.56
CA PHE A 800 10.82 1.30 35.10
C PHE A 800 9.65 1.43 34.12
N HIS A 801 8.71 2.35 34.37
CA HIS A 801 7.63 2.65 33.46
C HIS A 801 8.14 3.16 32.11
N SER A 802 9.17 4.00 32.13
CA SER A 802 9.85 4.48 30.92
C SER A 802 10.51 3.35 30.12
N MET A 803 11.05 2.31 30.79
CA MET A 803 11.57 1.13 30.11
C MET A 803 10.48 0.34 29.38
N GLY A 804 9.34 0.11 30.04
CA GLY A 804 8.17 -0.56 29.45
C GLY A 804 7.61 0.23 28.26
N GLY A 805 7.49 1.55 28.40
CA GLY A 805 7.03 2.43 27.32
C GLY A 805 7.91 2.37 26.06
N ARG A 806 9.23 2.20 26.22
CA ARG A 806 10.16 2.07 25.09
C ARG A 806 9.94 0.80 24.27
N GLU A 807 9.45 -0.29 24.88
CA GLU A 807 9.10 -1.50 24.14
C GLU A 807 7.96 -1.22 23.16
N GLY A 808 6.88 -0.57 23.62
CA GLY A 808 5.74 -0.22 22.78
C GLY A 808 6.11 0.63 21.57
N LEU A 809 6.99 1.63 21.75
CA LEU A 809 7.48 2.48 20.66
C LEU A 809 8.30 1.69 19.62
N VAL A 810 9.20 0.82 20.08
CA VAL A 810 10.07 0.04 19.19
C VAL A 810 9.29 -1.05 18.46
N ASP A 811 8.41 -1.77 19.15
CA ASP A 811 7.65 -2.88 18.57
C ASP A 811 6.69 -2.38 17.48
N THR A 812 6.01 -1.25 17.73
CA THR A 812 5.13 -0.60 16.74
C THR A 812 5.91 -0.20 15.47
N ALA A 813 7.11 0.36 15.63
CA ALA A 813 7.95 0.74 14.49
C ALA A 813 8.48 -0.47 13.71
N VAL A 814 8.93 -1.53 14.39
CA VAL A 814 9.53 -2.71 13.76
C VAL A 814 8.49 -3.58 13.05
N ARG A 815 7.31 -3.79 13.66
CA ARG A 815 6.23 -4.63 13.10
C ARG A 815 5.75 -4.15 11.73
N THR A 816 5.73 -2.83 11.52
CA THR A 816 5.31 -2.21 10.26
C THR A 816 6.12 -2.72 9.05
N SER A 817 7.44 -2.91 9.21
CA SER A 817 8.31 -3.38 8.13
C SER A 817 8.01 -4.83 7.71
N ARG A 818 7.78 -5.72 8.68
CA ARG A 818 7.48 -7.13 8.45
C ARG A 818 6.08 -7.31 7.87
N SER A 819 5.10 -6.62 8.46
CA SER A 819 3.70 -6.66 8.02
C SER A 819 3.57 -6.17 6.57
N GLY A 820 4.13 -5.01 6.24
CA GLY A 820 4.07 -4.46 4.87
C GLY A 820 4.78 -5.33 3.83
N TYR A 821 5.90 -5.97 4.19
CA TYR A 821 6.58 -6.89 3.28
C TYR A 821 5.78 -8.18 3.05
N MET A 822 5.20 -8.74 4.11
CA MET A 822 4.34 -9.92 4.01
C MET A 822 3.11 -9.62 3.15
N GLN A 823 2.41 -8.52 3.45
CA GLN A 823 1.25 -8.06 2.68
C GLN A 823 1.59 -7.91 1.20
N ARG A 824 2.72 -7.25 0.88
CA ARG A 824 3.17 -7.11 -0.51
C ARG A 824 3.39 -8.46 -1.20
N ARG A 825 4.02 -9.42 -0.52
CA ARG A 825 4.25 -10.76 -1.10
C ARG A 825 2.94 -11.47 -1.41
N LEU A 826 1.94 -11.31 -0.55
CA LEU A 826 0.62 -11.90 -0.74
C LEU A 826 -0.15 -11.20 -1.86
N ILE A 827 -0.14 -9.86 -1.90
CA ILE A 827 -0.77 -9.09 -2.99
C ILE A 827 -0.21 -9.51 -4.34
N ASN A 828 1.11 -9.50 -4.50
CA ASN A 828 1.77 -9.90 -5.75
C ASN A 828 1.57 -11.39 -6.13
N ALA A 829 1.09 -12.22 -5.21
CA ALA A 829 0.80 -13.63 -5.48
C ALA A 829 -0.67 -13.88 -5.82
N LEU A 830 -1.57 -12.97 -5.41
CA LEU A 830 -3.03 -13.15 -5.50
C LEU A 830 -3.70 -12.10 -6.41
N GLU A 831 -2.97 -11.11 -6.92
CA GLU A 831 -3.52 -10.02 -7.74
C GLU A 831 -4.18 -10.48 -9.06
N ASP A 832 -3.75 -11.63 -9.58
CA ASP A 832 -4.25 -12.21 -10.83
C ASP A 832 -5.52 -13.07 -10.65
N ILE A 833 -5.96 -13.27 -9.41
CA ILE A 833 -7.08 -14.15 -9.08
C ILE A 833 -8.40 -13.41 -9.26
N ARG A 834 -9.35 -14.05 -9.96
CA ARG A 834 -10.70 -13.51 -10.17
C ARG A 834 -11.77 -14.60 -10.04
N VAL A 835 -12.98 -14.16 -9.71
CA VAL A 835 -14.18 -15.00 -9.73
C VAL A 835 -14.79 -14.89 -11.14
N GLU A 836 -14.96 -16.03 -11.81
CA GLU A 836 -15.60 -16.11 -13.12
C GLU A 836 -17.13 -16.18 -12.98
N GLU A 837 -17.85 -16.00 -14.10
CA GLU A 837 -19.33 -16.00 -14.11
C GLU A 837 -19.94 -17.32 -13.60
N ASP A 838 -19.20 -18.43 -13.66
CA ASP A 838 -19.61 -19.73 -13.14
C ASP A 838 -19.39 -19.89 -11.61
N GLY A 839 -18.90 -18.85 -10.94
CA GLY A 839 -18.59 -18.84 -9.50
C GLY A 839 -17.26 -19.49 -9.14
N SER A 840 -16.51 -20.00 -10.12
CA SER A 840 -15.18 -20.57 -9.90
C SER A 840 -14.12 -19.47 -9.76
N VAL A 841 -13.09 -19.76 -8.98
CA VAL A 841 -11.95 -18.86 -8.78
C VAL A 841 -10.80 -19.33 -9.65
N ARG A 842 -10.35 -18.49 -10.58
CA ARG A 842 -9.29 -18.82 -11.53
C ARG A 842 -8.16 -17.81 -11.51
N ASP A 843 -6.96 -18.26 -11.87
CA ASP A 843 -5.84 -17.35 -12.15
C ASP A 843 -5.90 -16.79 -13.57
N ALA A 844 -4.99 -15.87 -13.91
CA ALA A 844 -4.88 -15.29 -15.24
C ALA A 844 -4.56 -16.30 -16.37
N SER A 845 -4.07 -17.50 -16.04
CA SER A 845 -3.85 -18.59 -17.00
C SER A 845 -5.10 -19.45 -17.25
N GLY A 846 -6.19 -19.18 -16.53
CA GLY A 846 -7.43 -19.95 -16.58
C GLY A 846 -7.42 -21.20 -15.72
N LYS A 847 -6.40 -21.41 -14.89
CA LYS A 847 -6.34 -22.55 -13.97
C LYS A 847 -7.28 -22.34 -12.81
N ILE A 848 -8.11 -23.35 -12.52
CA ILE A 848 -9.05 -23.34 -11.40
C ILE A 848 -8.28 -23.49 -10.09
N ILE A 849 -8.46 -22.53 -9.19
CA ILE A 849 -7.93 -22.52 -7.81
C ILE A 849 -9.01 -23.03 -6.85
N GLN A 850 -10.24 -22.55 -7.00
CA GLN A 850 -11.41 -23.02 -6.24
C GLN A 850 -12.59 -23.24 -7.19
N PHE A 851 -13.34 -24.31 -6.98
CA PHE A 851 -14.55 -24.59 -7.78
C PHE A 851 -15.70 -23.64 -7.45
N ILE A 852 -15.79 -23.22 -6.19
CA ILE A 852 -16.76 -22.25 -5.69
C ILE A 852 -15.98 -21.28 -4.81
N TYR A 853 -16.16 -19.98 -5.03
CA TYR A 853 -15.56 -18.94 -4.20
C TYR A 853 -15.94 -19.13 -2.72
N GLY A 854 -14.96 -19.21 -1.83
CA GLY A 854 -15.23 -19.26 -0.39
C GLY A 854 -16.00 -20.49 0.10
N GLU A 855 -16.08 -21.56 -0.71
CA GLU A 855 -16.88 -22.78 -0.47
C GLU A 855 -18.41 -22.58 -0.57
N ASP A 856 -18.93 -21.41 -0.23
CA ASP A 856 -20.37 -21.08 -0.20
C ASP A 856 -20.82 -20.04 -1.24
N GLY A 857 -19.88 -19.37 -1.92
CA GLY A 857 -20.14 -18.34 -2.92
C GLY A 857 -20.51 -16.96 -2.34
N VAL A 858 -20.34 -16.73 -1.03
CA VAL A 858 -20.79 -15.50 -0.36
C VAL A 858 -19.63 -14.52 -0.18
N ASP A 859 -19.82 -13.27 -0.61
CA ASP A 859 -18.88 -12.18 -0.34
C ASP A 859 -18.86 -11.87 1.17
N PRO A 860 -17.70 -11.92 1.85
CA PRO A 860 -17.59 -11.56 3.26
C PRO A 860 -18.09 -10.15 3.60
N ALA A 861 -18.12 -9.21 2.64
CA ALA A 861 -18.70 -7.89 2.86
C ALA A 861 -20.23 -7.91 3.00
N ARG A 862 -20.89 -8.93 2.42
CA ARG A 862 -22.34 -9.11 2.41
C ARG A 862 -22.81 -10.16 3.41
N SER A 863 -21.93 -11.03 3.89
CA SER A 863 -22.21 -11.99 4.97
C SER A 863 -22.50 -11.28 6.29
N TYR A 864 -23.15 -11.98 7.22
CA TYR A 864 -23.40 -11.49 8.58
C TYR A 864 -22.32 -12.02 9.52
N ASN A 865 -21.30 -11.21 9.81
CA ASN A 865 -20.16 -11.60 10.66
C ASN A 865 -19.45 -12.91 10.24
N GLY A 866 -19.51 -13.28 8.95
CA GLY A 866 -18.96 -14.52 8.41
C GLY A 866 -19.99 -15.57 8.06
N ASP A 867 -21.22 -15.50 8.59
CA ASP A 867 -22.29 -16.42 8.25
C ASP A 867 -22.99 -15.99 6.96
N ALA A 868 -23.29 -16.95 6.08
CA ALA A 868 -23.97 -16.70 4.81
C ALA A 868 -25.33 -16.01 4.99
N VAL A 869 -26.09 -16.41 6.01
CA VAL A 869 -27.42 -15.88 6.33
C VAL A 869 -27.61 -15.84 7.84
N ASP A 870 -28.13 -14.73 8.36
CA ASP A 870 -28.57 -14.63 9.76
C ASP A 870 -29.96 -15.26 9.92
N ILE A 871 -29.97 -16.57 10.18
CA ILE A 871 -31.20 -17.36 10.31
C ILE A 871 -32.06 -16.88 11.48
N ASP A 872 -31.44 -16.52 12.61
CA ASP A 872 -32.14 -16.13 13.83
C ASP A 872 -32.90 -14.82 13.63
N SER A 873 -32.25 -13.83 13.02
CA SER A 873 -32.89 -12.55 12.67
C SER A 873 -34.07 -12.75 11.71
N VAL A 874 -33.90 -13.56 10.66
CA VAL A 874 -34.97 -13.83 9.69
C VAL A 874 -36.16 -14.51 10.35
N ILE A 875 -35.92 -15.48 11.25
CA ILE A 875 -37.00 -16.13 12.01
C ILE A 875 -37.71 -15.14 12.92
N ALA A 876 -36.97 -14.28 13.62
CA ALA A 876 -37.54 -13.25 14.50
C ALA A 876 -38.45 -12.28 13.71
N ASP A 877 -38.00 -11.83 12.53
CA ASP A 877 -38.78 -10.95 11.66
C ASP A 877 -40.09 -11.60 11.19
N VAL A 878 -40.02 -12.87 10.78
CA VAL A 878 -41.19 -13.62 10.31
C VAL A 878 -42.19 -13.89 11.43
N LYS A 879 -41.71 -14.21 12.63
CA LYS A 879 -42.57 -14.47 13.80
C LYS A 879 -43.12 -13.19 14.43
N GLY A 880 -42.51 -12.03 14.17
CA GLY A 880 -42.80 -10.79 14.90
C GLY A 880 -42.48 -10.89 16.39
N GLU A 881 -41.68 -11.89 16.78
CA GLU A 881 -41.22 -12.15 18.15
C GLU A 881 -39.82 -11.57 18.33
N ILE A 882 -39.55 -11.01 19.51
CA ILE A 882 -38.35 -10.23 19.84
C ILE A 882 -37.43 -10.96 20.80
#